data_AF-A0A2T6ZEA6-F1
#
_entry.id   AF-A0A2T6ZEA6-F1
#
_cell.length_a   1.000
_cell.length_b   1.000
_cell.length_c   1.000
_cell.angle_alpha   90.00
_cell.angle_beta   90.00
_cell.angle_gamma   90.00
#
_symmetry.space_group_name_H-M   'P 1'
#
loop_
_entity.id
_entity.type
_entity.pdbx_description
1 polymer ?
#
loop_
_entity_poly.entity_id
_entity_poly.type
_entity_poly.pdbx_seq_one_letter_code
_entity_poly.pdbx_strand_id
1 'polypeptide(L)'
;MSIDNASLNEAGPSNAAKEPQARVEAEAIKDTGKSESRKPNFNPAMDSYIKFYDLESGVLDFAKVGRSYGIPDMYKDVDHERVYHVEQLLSKLESSAASIYHRIKQVHESGKSNFSITRKERNTLRKFLFVMRYRSYGFWSKYTGTIDTYERSDRNGLIEFLEERSITNLRQVWLRNLEVIIRTEIDADGEWLQIIDREMFGDDAGMYVLHMSESYMAFCEPQSSGDEFILTDNGFGIFEGPAVYDTANPKSTGDDGSPPRLGDPRYTEFHKLAPLSPRLILVLRSNFLRAEPIWKRRKKNFGQFDAKPGAISLLQDLPIKPPKVHYWLPGESKPVHTLEDELFFEIYKVKTEQVHVINGLMLQESDRSITWVSDESLVKSLHSFLGDPNFIIGMSLAVLPEFMSFIALRFQKNRLLSLWDKPYPTEGMRPLEEFNKMNEDMRDNRDLQPYYKLGGGPELFGYDNHQAMLLIRFRSLVADHSVHGPSWSSKVNRATIKFMSTFHPRIIWLHVRMWKVTANRNRRGLGDSPVTEADYDILTEPGSEDLIANCSRSSLHSSNKLIDDLVVDFLHFDLLSRLMLETSLKDMHRLHCRERLIAQRASRKEIETSIMYRDMCLMDQFGKLSPTSHSAHKLTY
;
A
#
# COMPACT_ATOMS: atom_id res chain seq x y z
N MET A 1 -41.55 38.40 -11.05
CA MET A 1 -42.77 38.82 -11.77
C MET A 1 -43.76 37.68 -11.67
N SER A 2 -44.93 37.96 -11.08
CA SER A 2 -46.00 37.03 -10.72
C SER A 2 -46.52 36.18 -11.88
N ILE A 3 -47.14 35.04 -11.56
CA ILE A 3 -48.54 34.73 -11.90
C ILE A 3 -49.09 33.75 -10.85
N ASP A 4 -50.23 34.14 -10.31
CA ASP A 4 -51.09 33.41 -9.38
C ASP A 4 -52.07 32.44 -10.09
N ASN A 5 -52.39 31.35 -9.38
CA ASN A 5 -53.70 30.70 -9.16
C ASN A 5 -54.84 30.78 -10.21
N ALA A 6 -55.48 29.63 -10.49
CA ALA A 6 -56.80 29.30 -9.91
C ALA A 6 -57.40 27.99 -10.49
N SER A 7 -58.25 27.37 -9.67
CA SER A 7 -58.84 26.03 -9.74
C SER A 7 -60.33 25.98 -10.17
N LEU A 8 -60.87 24.75 -10.25
CA LEU A 8 -62.30 24.30 -10.12
C LEU A 8 -63.12 24.34 -11.44
N ASN A 9 -64.00 23.38 -11.81
CA ASN A 9 -64.74 22.36 -11.06
C ASN A 9 -65.36 21.24 -11.95
N GLU A 10 -65.50 20.05 -11.35
CA GLU A 10 -66.54 18.97 -11.38
C GLU A 10 -67.48 18.68 -12.58
N ALA A 11 -67.61 17.39 -12.97
CA ALA A 11 -68.69 16.44 -12.56
C ALA A 11 -68.92 15.24 -13.52
N GLY A 12 -68.64 14.00 -13.03
CA GLY A 12 -69.27 12.67 -13.24
C GLY A 12 -69.66 12.09 -14.62
N PRO A 13 -70.01 10.77 -14.75
CA PRO A 13 -70.22 9.76 -13.70
C PRO A 13 -69.50 8.39 -13.88
N SER A 14 -69.34 7.71 -12.74
CA SER A 14 -69.42 6.25 -12.46
C SER A 14 -69.38 5.24 -13.61
N ASN A 15 -68.43 4.30 -13.54
CA ASN A 15 -68.74 2.87 -13.58
C ASN A 15 -67.64 2.02 -12.92
N ALA A 16 -68.07 1.26 -11.90
CA ALA A 16 -67.25 0.36 -11.10
C ALA A 16 -67.02 -0.98 -11.82
N ALA A 17 -65.79 -1.48 -11.75
CA ALA A 17 -65.49 -2.90 -11.88
C ALA A 17 -64.67 -3.34 -10.65
N LYS A 18 -65.18 -4.36 -9.95
CA LYS A 18 -64.64 -4.92 -8.71
C LYS A 18 -63.29 -5.60 -8.98
N GLU A 19 -62.25 -5.17 -8.27
CA GLU A 19 -61.00 -5.92 -8.12
C GLU A 19 -61.22 -7.14 -7.19
N PRO A 20 -60.68 -8.33 -7.52
CA PRO A 20 -60.68 -9.47 -6.63
C PRO A 20 -59.57 -9.35 -5.57
N GLN A 21 -59.98 -9.46 -4.30
CA GLN A 21 -59.09 -9.61 -3.14
C GLN A 21 -58.21 -10.86 -3.29
N ALA A 22 -56.90 -10.66 -3.47
CA ALA A 22 -55.91 -11.72 -3.32
C ALA A 22 -55.50 -11.83 -1.85
N ARG A 23 -55.81 -12.98 -1.28
CA ARG A 23 -55.52 -13.47 0.05
C ARG A 23 -54.00 -13.58 0.22
N VAL A 24 -53.39 -12.71 1.02
CA VAL A 24 -51.98 -12.87 1.43
C VAL A 24 -51.95 -13.87 2.58
N GLU A 25 -51.59 -15.11 2.26
CA GLU A 25 -51.16 -16.09 3.26
C GLU A 25 -49.77 -15.67 3.75
N ALA A 26 -49.69 -15.31 5.03
CA ALA A 26 -48.45 -15.05 5.72
C ALA A 26 -47.73 -16.39 5.97
N GLU A 27 -46.86 -16.80 5.05
CA GLU A 27 -45.85 -17.81 5.35
C GLU A 27 -44.76 -17.17 6.22
N ALA A 28 -44.80 -17.53 7.50
CA ALA A 28 -43.75 -17.25 8.46
C ALA A 28 -42.46 -17.99 8.05
N ILE A 29 -41.56 -17.28 7.38
CA ILE A 29 -40.17 -17.72 7.22
C ILE A 29 -39.52 -17.63 8.60
N LYS A 30 -39.42 -18.78 9.27
CA LYS A 30 -38.58 -18.97 10.45
C LYS A 30 -37.13 -18.79 10.03
N ASP A 31 -36.62 -17.58 10.24
CA ASP A 31 -35.20 -17.27 10.17
C ASP A 31 -34.50 -17.86 11.41
N THR A 32 -34.16 -19.15 11.32
CA THR A 32 -33.21 -19.80 12.21
C THR A 32 -32.08 -20.38 11.38
N GLY A 33 -31.22 -19.49 10.90
CA GLY A 33 -29.96 -19.86 10.27
C GLY A 33 -28.93 -18.78 10.52
N LYS A 34 -28.14 -18.92 11.59
CA LYS A 34 -26.91 -18.14 11.77
C LYS A 34 -26.12 -18.21 10.46
N SER A 35 -26.03 -17.09 9.75
CA SER A 35 -25.11 -16.90 8.64
C SER A 35 -23.70 -17.05 9.21
N GLU A 36 -23.14 -18.26 9.12
CA GLU A 36 -21.72 -18.47 9.31
C GLU A 36 -21.02 -17.64 8.25
N SER A 37 -20.33 -16.58 8.68
CA SER A 37 -19.38 -15.86 7.84
C SER A 37 -18.38 -16.89 7.30
N ARG A 38 -18.53 -17.29 6.04
CA ARG A 38 -17.49 -18.04 5.34
C ARG A 38 -16.24 -17.17 5.39
N LYS A 39 -15.31 -17.54 6.27
CA LYS A 39 -13.98 -16.93 6.30
C LYS A 39 -13.40 -17.07 4.89
N PRO A 40 -12.80 -16.01 4.32
CA PRO A 40 -12.04 -16.17 3.09
C PRO A 40 -11.00 -17.26 3.34
N ASN A 41 -10.95 -18.25 2.45
CA ASN A 41 -9.91 -19.29 2.42
C ASN A 41 -8.57 -18.64 2.05
N PHE A 42 -8.04 -17.78 2.92
CA PHE A 42 -6.70 -17.26 2.79
C PHE A 42 -5.75 -18.38 3.22
N ASN A 43 -5.17 -19.09 2.25
CA ASN A 43 -4.09 -20.03 2.52
C ASN A 43 -2.77 -19.22 2.58
N PRO A 44 -2.16 -19.02 3.76
CA PRO A 44 -0.95 -18.21 3.90
C PRO A 44 0.27 -18.81 3.16
N ALA A 45 0.19 -20.09 2.79
CA ALA A 45 1.20 -20.79 1.99
C ALA A 45 1.13 -20.42 0.49
N MET A 46 0.03 -19.83 0.03
CA MET A 46 -0.15 -19.36 -1.36
C MET A 46 0.19 -17.87 -1.53
N ASP A 47 0.41 -17.14 -0.43
CA ASP A 47 0.78 -15.72 -0.47
C ASP A 47 2.28 -15.59 -0.72
N SER A 48 2.61 -15.35 -1.99
CA SER A 48 4.00 -15.29 -2.48
C SER A 48 4.72 -14.04 -1.97
N TYR A 49 6.04 -14.14 -1.82
CA TYR A 49 6.87 -12.98 -1.56
C TYR A 49 7.19 -12.25 -2.86
N ILE A 50 7.20 -10.92 -2.77
CA ILE A 50 7.67 -10.03 -3.83
C ILE A 50 8.79 -9.15 -3.26
N LYS A 51 9.76 -8.78 -4.10
CA LYS A 51 10.76 -7.78 -3.71
C LYS A 51 10.07 -6.46 -3.46
N PHE A 52 10.47 -5.80 -2.39
CA PHE A 52 9.82 -4.62 -1.86
C PHE A 52 10.91 -3.64 -1.42
N TYR A 53 10.78 -2.38 -1.83
CA TYR A 53 11.63 -1.31 -1.36
C TYR A 53 10.76 -0.25 -0.70
N ASP A 54 11.01 -0.02 0.58
CA ASP A 54 10.38 1.06 1.33
C ASP A 54 11.10 2.37 1.04
N LEU A 55 10.39 3.32 0.44
CA LEU A 55 10.92 4.63 0.09
C LEU A 55 11.14 5.51 1.33
N GLU A 56 10.41 5.27 2.43
CA GLU A 56 10.56 6.03 3.67
C GLU A 56 11.83 5.63 4.41
N SER A 57 12.01 4.33 4.70
CA SER A 57 13.19 3.83 5.40
C SER A 57 14.41 3.62 4.50
N GLY A 58 14.21 3.51 3.17
CA GLY A 58 15.25 3.17 2.21
C GLY A 58 15.75 1.73 2.38
N VAL A 59 14.86 0.84 2.81
CA VAL A 59 15.15 -0.57 3.10
C VAL A 59 14.65 -1.44 1.98
N LEU A 60 15.54 -2.29 1.47
CA LEU A 60 15.21 -3.38 0.58
C LEU A 60 14.75 -4.59 1.40
N ASP A 61 13.59 -5.12 1.09
CA ASP A 61 13.00 -6.26 1.76
C ASP A 61 12.20 -7.15 0.79
N PHE A 62 11.62 -8.22 1.32
CA PHE A 62 10.59 -9.03 0.68
C PHE A 62 9.30 -8.89 1.47
N ALA A 63 8.20 -8.62 0.77
CA ALA A 63 6.90 -8.47 1.37
C ALA A 63 5.91 -9.49 0.80
N LYS A 64 4.94 -9.89 1.61
CA LYS A 64 3.84 -10.75 1.17
C LYS A 64 2.84 -9.95 0.36
N VAL A 65 2.49 -10.41 -0.84
CA VAL A 65 1.62 -9.68 -1.78
C VAL A 65 0.29 -9.29 -1.11
N GLY A 66 -0.34 -10.21 -0.37
CA GLY A 66 -1.64 -9.97 0.27
C GLY A 66 -1.64 -8.94 1.41
N ARG A 67 -0.46 -8.51 1.89
CA ARG A 67 -0.33 -7.59 3.04
C ARG A 67 0.45 -6.32 2.75
N SER A 68 1.14 -6.23 1.62
CA SER A 68 2.08 -5.15 1.33
C SER A 68 1.41 -3.77 1.19
N TYR A 69 0.13 -3.74 0.80
CA TYR A 69 -0.59 -2.51 0.46
C TYR A 69 -1.85 -2.26 1.29
N GLY A 70 -2.13 -3.12 2.27
CA GLY A 70 -3.31 -2.99 3.13
C GLY A 70 -3.06 -2.09 4.33
N ILE A 71 -3.97 -1.18 4.62
CA ILE A 71 -4.00 -0.41 5.88
C ILE A 71 -5.01 -1.09 6.81
N PRO A 72 -4.59 -1.64 7.96
CA PRO A 72 -5.50 -2.25 8.92
C PRO A 72 -6.60 -1.28 9.41
N ASP A 73 -7.82 -1.78 9.57
CA ASP A 73 -8.98 -1.05 10.08
C ASP A 73 -9.33 0.26 9.33
N MET A 74 -8.86 0.41 8.09
CA MET A 74 -9.08 1.61 7.28
C MET A 74 -10.57 1.91 7.07
N TYR A 75 -11.41 0.87 6.99
CA TYR A 75 -12.85 0.98 6.73
C TYR A 75 -13.73 0.68 7.95
N LYS A 76 -13.13 0.65 9.15
CA LYS A 76 -13.87 0.42 10.39
C LYS A 76 -14.80 1.60 10.68
N ASP A 77 -16.10 1.34 10.65
CA ASP A 77 -17.14 2.32 10.96
C ASP A 77 -17.79 1.99 12.30
N VAL A 78 -17.35 2.66 13.37
CA VAL A 78 -17.85 2.37 14.73
C VAL A 78 -19.28 2.84 14.97
N ASP A 79 -19.77 3.76 14.14
CA ASP A 79 -21.09 4.36 14.28
C ASP A 79 -22.17 3.59 13.51
N HIS A 80 -21.77 2.61 12.68
CA HIS A 80 -22.67 1.77 11.90
C HIS A 80 -22.95 0.42 12.61
N GLU A 81 -24.20 -0.05 12.58
CA GLU A 81 -24.62 -1.37 13.09
C GLU A 81 -23.72 -2.55 12.64
N ARG A 82 -23.17 -2.46 11.42
CA ARG A 82 -22.24 -3.43 10.83
C ARG A 82 -20.89 -2.74 10.67
N VAL A 83 -20.07 -2.85 11.71
CA VAL A 83 -18.79 -2.12 11.83
C VAL A 83 -17.85 -2.27 10.62
N TYR A 84 -17.90 -3.43 9.93
CA TYR A 84 -17.09 -3.74 8.76
C TYR A 84 -17.92 -3.88 7.47
N HIS A 85 -19.02 -3.14 7.33
CA HIS A 85 -19.90 -3.24 6.17
C HIS A 85 -19.19 -2.88 4.85
N VAL A 86 -18.38 -1.81 4.83
CA VAL A 86 -17.59 -1.43 3.64
C VAL A 86 -16.58 -2.51 3.27
N GLU A 87 -15.88 -3.10 4.24
CA GLU A 87 -14.93 -4.20 4.01
C GLU A 87 -15.61 -5.40 3.32
N GLN A 88 -16.82 -5.75 3.76
CA GLN A 88 -17.60 -6.85 3.14
C GLN A 88 -18.02 -6.52 1.70
N LEU A 89 -18.38 -5.26 1.43
CA LEU A 89 -18.72 -4.80 0.08
C LEU A 89 -17.49 -4.81 -0.84
N LEU A 90 -16.35 -4.35 -0.34
CA LEU A 90 -15.07 -4.38 -1.04
C LEU A 90 -14.66 -5.81 -1.38
N SER A 91 -14.73 -6.74 -0.42
CA SER A 91 -14.39 -8.15 -0.64
C SER A 91 -15.19 -8.77 -1.80
N LYS A 92 -16.48 -8.43 -1.94
CA LYS A 92 -17.32 -8.89 -3.06
C LYS A 92 -16.90 -8.30 -4.41
N LEU A 93 -16.58 -7.00 -4.43
CA LEU A 93 -16.10 -6.33 -5.64
C LEU A 93 -14.73 -6.88 -6.07
N GLU A 94 -13.81 -7.03 -5.12
CA GLU A 94 -12.49 -7.62 -5.33
C GLU A 94 -12.58 -9.06 -5.84
N SER A 95 -13.43 -9.89 -5.23
CA SER A 95 -13.64 -11.28 -5.68
C SER A 95 -14.19 -11.34 -7.11
N SER A 96 -15.09 -10.42 -7.46
CA SER A 96 -15.69 -10.35 -8.79
C SER A 96 -14.66 -9.89 -9.83
N ALA A 97 -13.89 -8.85 -9.53
CA ALA A 97 -12.80 -8.38 -10.38
C ALA A 97 -11.70 -9.43 -10.54
N ALA A 98 -11.31 -10.11 -9.44
CA ALA A 98 -10.31 -11.17 -9.45
C ALA A 98 -10.70 -12.35 -10.35
N SER A 99 -11.98 -12.75 -10.36
CA SER A 99 -12.49 -13.79 -11.26
C SER A 99 -12.32 -13.41 -12.74
N ILE A 100 -12.65 -12.16 -13.09
CA ILE A 100 -12.48 -11.64 -14.45
C ILE A 100 -10.98 -11.59 -14.81
N TYR A 101 -10.15 -11.06 -13.92
CA TYR A 101 -8.70 -11.00 -14.14
C TYR A 101 -8.07 -12.38 -14.28
N HIS A 102 -8.49 -13.36 -13.50
CA HIS A 102 -7.98 -14.73 -13.60
C HIS A 102 -8.24 -15.31 -14.99
N ARG A 103 -9.44 -15.09 -15.56
CA ARG A 103 -9.75 -15.47 -16.94
C ARG A 103 -8.86 -14.75 -17.96
N ILE A 104 -8.69 -13.43 -17.82
CA ILE A 104 -7.82 -12.64 -18.71
C ILE A 104 -6.37 -13.17 -18.65
N LYS A 105 -5.88 -13.43 -17.44
CA LYS A 105 -4.55 -13.98 -17.19
C LYS A 105 -4.36 -15.35 -17.82
N GLN A 106 -5.32 -16.27 -17.65
CA GLN A 106 -5.26 -17.59 -18.28
C GLN A 106 -5.20 -17.51 -19.81
N VAL A 107 -5.95 -16.58 -20.43
CA VAL A 107 -5.85 -16.34 -21.87
C VAL A 107 -4.46 -15.83 -22.23
N HIS A 108 -3.93 -14.84 -21.51
CA HIS A 108 -2.60 -14.29 -21.73
C HIS A 108 -1.50 -15.36 -21.61
N GLU A 109 -1.53 -16.17 -20.55
CA GLU A 109 -0.58 -17.26 -20.31
C GLU A 109 -0.69 -18.39 -21.35
N SER A 110 -1.86 -18.59 -21.96
CA SER A 110 -2.03 -19.53 -23.08
C SER A 110 -1.44 -19.06 -24.41
N GLY A 111 -0.87 -17.85 -24.45
CA GLY A 111 -0.28 -17.24 -25.65
C GLY A 111 -1.32 -16.68 -26.63
N LYS A 112 -2.60 -16.63 -26.25
CA LYS A 112 -3.66 -16.01 -27.05
C LYS A 112 -3.60 -14.49 -26.89
N SER A 113 -3.62 -13.78 -28.02
CA SER A 113 -3.60 -12.31 -28.03
C SER A 113 -4.98 -11.68 -27.85
N ASN A 114 -6.07 -12.44 -27.98
CA ASN A 114 -7.43 -11.90 -28.05
C ASN A 114 -8.37 -12.60 -27.04
N PHE A 115 -9.30 -11.84 -26.47
CA PHE A 115 -10.37 -12.34 -25.61
C PHE A 115 -11.60 -11.44 -25.67
N SER A 116 -12.73 -11.92 -25.14
CA SER A 116 -13.92 -11.10 -24.91
C SER A 116 -14.32 -11.07 -23.44
N ILE A 117 -14.91 -9.96 -23.04
CA ILE A 117 -15.64 -9.79 -21.78
C ILE A 117 -16.96 -9.07 -22.05
N THR A 118 -17.94 -9.26 -21.19
CA THR A 118 -19.24 -8.57 -21.31
C THR A 118 -19.13 -7.11 -20.88
N ARG A 119 -20.11 -6.29 -21.27
CA ARG A 119 -20.23 -4.90 -20.80
C ARG A 119 -20.35 -4.83 -19.28
N LYS A 120 -21.09 -5.76 -18.67
CA LYS A 120 -21.18 -5.92 -17.21
C LYS A 120 -19.81 -6.13 -16.58
N GLU A 121 -19.02 -7.07 -17.09
CA GLU A 121 -17.66 -7.35 -16.61
C GLU A 121 -16.73 -6.14 -16.77
N ARG A 122 -16.79 -5.46 -17.91
CA ARG A 122 -16.05 -4.20 -18.13
C ARG A 122 -16.43 -3.15 -17.09
N ASN A 123 -17.72 -2.98 -16.79
CA ASN A 123 -18.19 -2.03 -15.78
C ASN A 123 -17.67 -2.42 -14.38
N THR A 124 -17.68 -3.70 -14.03
CA THR A 124 -17.08 -4.22 -12.80
C THR A 124 -15.60 -3.90 -12.71
N LEU A 125 -14.82 -4.12 -13.77
CA LEU A 125 -13.39 -3.79 -13.79
C LEU A 125 -13.15 -2.29 -13.63
N ARG A 126 -13.88 -1.42 -14.34
CA ARG A 126 -13.73 0.04 -14.20
C ARG A 126 -14.08 0.51 -12.79
N LYS A 127 -15.17 -0.01 -12.22
CA LYS A 127 -15.58 0.28 -10.84
C LYS A 127 -14.49 -0.15 -9.86
N PHE A 128 -13.97 -1.36 -10.00
CA PHE A 128 -12.85 -1.85 -9.19
C PHE A 128 -11.65 -0.92 -9.27
N LEU A 129 -11.21 -0.52 -10.46
CA LEU A 129 -10.07 0.39 -10.63
C LEU A 129 -10.30 1.74 -9.96
N PHE A 130 -11.52 2.30 -10.04
CA PHE A 130 -11.82 3.55 -9.34
C PHE A 130 -11.75 3.38 -7.83
N VAL A 131 -12.36 2.32 -7.29
CA VAL A 131 -12.34 2.03 -5.85
C VAL A 131 -10.91 1.83 -5.35
N MET A 132 -10.06 1.14 -6.10
CA MET A 132 -8.63 0.98 -5.78
C MET A 132 -7.89 2.31 -5.72
N ARG A 133 -8.26 3.28 -6.57
CA ARG A 133 -7.73 4.65 -6.50
C ARG A 133 -8.33 5.44 -5.34
N TYR A 134 -9.64 5.40 -5.16
CA TYR A 134 -10.37 6.17 -4.17
C TYR A 134 -10.07 5.72 -2.73
N ARG A 135 -9.56 4.50 -2.55
CA ARG A 135 -9.04 3.99 -1.28
C ARG A 135 -7.55 4.24 -1.05
N SER A 136 -6.86 4.89 -1.99
CA SER A 136 -5.45 5.24 -1.82
C SER A 136 -5.27 6.18 -0.64
N TYR A 137 -4.05 6.21 -0.10
CA TYR A 137 -3.72 7.05 1.05
C TYR A 137 -4.04 8.54 0.80
N GLY A 138 -3.82 9.05 -0.41
CA GLY A 138 -4.13 10.45 -0.77
C GLY A 138 -5.62 10.80 -0.62
N PHE A 139 -6.51 9.94 -1.10
CA PHE A 139 -7.95 10.12 -0.93
C PHE A 139 -8.41 9.84 0.50
N TRP A 140 -7.88 8.80 1.14
CA TRP A 140 -8.25 8.48 2.51
C TRP A 140 -7.85 9.61 3.47
N SER A 141 -6.61 10.11 3.38
CA SER A 141 -6.08 11.16 4.27
C SER A 141 -6.89 12.46 4.19
N LYS A 142 -7.45 12.80 3.02
CA LYS A 142 -8.41 13.91 2.82
C LYS A 142 -9.55 13.90 3.86
N TYR A 143 -10.02 12.71 4.24
CA TYR A 143 -11.19 12.52 5.10
C TYR A 143 -10.84 12.09 6.54
N THR A 144 -9.56 12.15 6.94
CA THR A 144 -9.11 11.77 8.29
C THR A 144 -9.09 12.92 9.30
N GLY A 145 -9.19 14.17 8.84
CA GLY A 145 -9.18 15.37 9.69
C GLY A 145 -10.58 15.87 10.09
N THR A 146 -10.64 17.10 10.63
CA THR A 146 -11.89 17.82 10.86
C THR A 146 -12.12 18.89 9.80
N ILE A 147 -13.38 19.30 9.62
CA ILE A 147 -13.73 20.37 8.67
C ILE A 147 -13.07 21.73 9.00
N ASP A 148 -12.72 21.95 10.27
CA ASP A 148 -12.01 23.16 10.72
C ASP A 148 -10.56 23.20 10.24
N THR A 149 -9.92 22.03 10.14
CA THR A 149 -8.53 21.88 9.67
C THR A 149 -8.42 21.58 8.17
N TYR A 150 -9.55 21.54 7.48
CA TYR A 150 -9.62 21.15 6.08
C TYR A 150 -9.28 22.32 5.17
N GLU A 151 -8.10 22.29 4.53
CA GLU A 151 -7.54 23.38 3.71
C GLU A 151 -7.52 23.08 2.21
N ARG A 152 -8.58 22.48 1.65
CA ARG A 152 -8.69 22.21 0.20
C ARG A 152 -9.74 23.07 -0.50
N SER A 153 -9.65 23.15 -1.83
CA SER A 153 -10.51 23.96 -2.71
C SER A 153 -12.00 23.61 -2.60
N ASP A 154 -12.33 22.34 -2.40
CA ASP A 154 -13.68 21.80 -2.31
C ASP A 154 -14.35 21.99 -0.94
N ARG A 155 -13.70 22.70 0.00
CA ARG A 155 -14.17 22.87 1.38
C ARG A 155 -15.61 23.40 1.47
N ASN A 156 -15.95 24.41 0.66
CA ASN A 156 -17.26 25.05 0.76
C ASN A 156 -18.39 24.09 0.35
N GLY A 157 -18.20 23.38 -0.77
CA GLY A 157 -19.16 22.34 -1.20
C GLY A 157 -19.23 21.19 -0.20
N LEU A 158 -18.11 20.85 0.44
CA LEU A 158 -18.09 19.82 1.47
C LEU A 158 -18.89 20.25 2.72
N ILE A 159 -18.82 21.51 3.14
CA ILE A 159 -19.63 22.05 4.25
C ILE A 159 -21.12 21.91 3.93
N GLU A 160 -21.54 22.38 2.75
CA GLU A 160 -22.94 22.28 2.31
C GLU A 160 -23.41 20.82 2.33
N PHE A 161 -22.61 19.90 1.81
CA PHE A 161 -22.92 18.47 1.82
C PHE A 161 -23.06 17.87 3.23
N LEU A 162 -22.18 18.26 4.16
CA LEU A 162 -22.24 17.79 5.55
C LEU A 162 -23.52 18.28 6.24
N GLU A 163 -23.89 19.55 6.04
CA GLU A 163 -25.10 20.15 6.60
C GLU A 163 -26.37 19.49 6.03
N GLU A 164 -26.47 19.36 4.71
CA GLU A 164 -27.61 18.74 4.03
C GLU A 164 -27.84 17.28 4.46
N ARG A 165 -26.76 16.56 4.78
CA ARG A 165 -26.80 15.13 5.15
C ARG A 165 -26.71 14.88 6.64
N SER A 166 -26.62 15.93 7.46
CA SER A 166 -26.45 15.82 8.91
C SER A 166 -25.25 14.93 9.29
N ILE A 167 -24.17 15.01 8.52
CA ILE A 167 -22.93 14.26 8.74
C ILE A 167 -22.00 15.11 9.60
N THR A 168 -21.50 14.53 10.70
CA THR A 168 -20.64 15.24 11.66
C THR A 168 -19.15 14.92 11.48
N ASN A 169 -18.82 13.86 10.73
CA ASN A 169 -17.47 13.36 10.57
C ASN A 169 -17.12 13.20 9.09
N LEU A 170 -16.01 13.81 8.64
CA LEU A 170 -15.53 13.71 7.26
C LEU A 170 -15.31 12.27 6.80
N ARG A 171 -14.90 11.37 7.71
CA ARG A 171 -14.71 9.95 7.41
C ARG A 171 -16.01 9.28 6.95
N GLN A 172 -17.17 9.69 7.48
CA GLN A 172 -18.46 9.15 7.08
C GLN A 172 -18.79 9.51 5.62
N VAL A 173 -18.36 10.68 5.12
CA VAL A 173 -18.51 11.05 3.71
C VAL A 173 -17.75 10.04 2.82
N TRP A 174 -16.50 9.74 3.16
CA TRP A 174 -15.68 8.80 2.41
C TRP A 174 -16.24 7.37 2.40
N LEU A 175 -16.65 6.87 3.57
CA LEU A 175 -17.24 5.54 3.72
C LEU A 175 -18.58 5.43 2.97
N ARG A 176 -19.44 6.46 3.06
CA ARG A 176 -20.69 6.53 2.32
C ARG A 176 -20.46 6.56 0.82
N ASN A 177 -19.51 7.36 0.33
CA ASN A 177 -19.16 7.40 -1.09
C ASN A 177 -18.70 6.02 -1.59
N LEU A 178 -17.83 5.32 -0.85
CA LEU A 178 -17.42 3.94 -1.17
C LEU A 178 -18.62 2.99 -1.26
N GLU A 179 -19.51 3.05 -0.27
CA GLU A 179 -20.70 2.21 -0.22
C GLU A 179 -21.62 2.46 -1.43
N VAL A 180 -21.89 3.74 -1.75
CA VAL A 180 -22.72 4.13 -2.89
C VAL A 180 -22.12 3.63 -4.20
N ILE A 181 -20.82 3.83 -4.42
CA ILE A 181 -20.12 3.35 -5.63
C ILE A 181 -20.28 1.83 -5.79
N ILE A 182 -20.05 1.07 -4.71
CA ILE A 182 -20.06 -0.39 -4.76
C ILE A 182 -21.48 -0.90 -5.00
N ARG A 183 -22.47 -0.38 -4.29
CA ARG A 183 -23.87 -0.83 -4.35
C ARG A 183 -24.60 -0.42 -5.62
N THR A 184 -24.28 0.74 -6.19
CA THR A 184 -24.99 1.25 -7.38
C THR A 184 -24.66 0.39 -8.59
N GLU A 185 -25.64 -0.33 -9.13
CA GLU A 185 -25.46 -1.08 -10.38
C GLU A 185 -25.34 -0.11 -11.56
N ILE A 186 -24.43 -0.41 -12.49
CA ILE A 186 -24.21 0.43 -13.69
C ILE A 186 -25.07 -0.13 -14.81
N ASP A 187 -26.27 0.43 -14.95
CA ASP A 187 -27.24 0.08 -15.98
C ASP A 187 -26.93 0.75 -17.34
N ALA A 188 -27.63 0.30 -18.38
CA ALA A 188 -27.48 0.82 -19.74
C ALA A 188 -28.29 2.11 -19.99
N ASP A 189 -29.33 2.36 -19.19
CA ASP A 189 -30.28 3.47 -19.34
C ASP A 189 -29.74 4.78 -18.75
N GLY A 190 -28.74 4.71 -17.88
CA GLY A 190 -28.07 5.83 -17.24
C GLY A 190 -28.66 6.23 -15.89
N GLU A 191 -29.58 5.45 -15.30
CA GLU A 191 -30.23 5.76 -14.02
C GLU A 191 -29.21 5.84 -12.87
N TRP A 192 -28.16 5.02 -12.93
CA TRP A 192 -27.03 5.09 -12.00
C TRP A 192 -26.42 6.49 -11.86
N LEU A 193 -26.45 7.34 -12.91
CA LEU A 193 -25.92 8.71 -12.84
C LEU A 193 -26.68 9.56 -11.82
N GLN A 194 -28.01 9.41 -11.78
CA GLN A 194 -28.86 10.15 -10.85
C GLN A 194 -28.63 9.69 -9.41
N ILE A 195 -28.39 8.39 -9.21
CA ILE A 195 -28.08 7.83 -7.88
C ILE A 195 -26.74 8.36 -7.39
N ILE A 196 -25.71 8.35 -8.25
CA ILE A 196 -24.38 8.85 -7.90
C ILE A 196 -24.43 10.35 -7.56
N ASP A 197 -25.04 11.16 -8.43
CA ASP A 197 -25.17 12.61 -8.24
C ASP A 197 -25.95 12.96 -6.96
N ARG A 198 -27.04 12.22 -6.70
CA ARG A 198 -27.85 12.44 -5.51
C ARG A 198 -27.18 11.95 -4.25
N GLU A 199 -26.48 10.82 -4.22
CA GLU A 199 -26.07 10.19 -2.95
C GLU A 199 -24.65 10.53 -2.51
N MET A 200 -23.74 10.85 -3.43
CA MET A 200 -22.33 11.12 -3.15
C MET A 200 -22.03 12.62 -3.02
N PHE A 201 -20.87 12.93 -2.43
CA PHE A 201 -20.31 14.27 -2.51
C PHE A 201 -19.98 14.64 -3.98
N GLY A 202 -20.43 15.81 -4.43
CA GLY A 202 -20.48 16.20 -5.85
C GLY A 202 -19.15 16.10 -6.60
N ASP A 203 -18.05 16.57 -6.01
CA ASP A 203 -16.73 16.53 -6.67
C ASP A 203 -16.23 15.08 -6.85
N ASP A 204 -16.45 14.23 -5.84
CA ASP A 204 -16.12 12.80 -5.93
C ASP A 204 -17.03 12.06 -6.91
N ALA A 205 -18.31 12.42 -6.95
CA ALA A 205 -19.29 11.92 -7.92
C ALA A 205 -18.85 12.24 -9.36
N GLY A 206 -18.45 13.49 -9.61
CA GLY A 206 -17.92 13.93 -10.90
C GLY A 206 -16.70 13.14 -11.33
N MET A 207 -15.74 12.92 -10.42
CA MET A 207 -14.56 12.08 -10.68
C MET A 207 -14.94 10.64 -11.03
N TYR A 208 -15.89 10.04 -10.31
CA TYR A 208 -16.35 8.68 -10.60
C TYR A 208 -17.02 8.59 -11.97
N VAL A 209 -17.91 9.52 -12.31
CA VAL A 209 -18.59 9.56 -13.61
C VAL A 209 -17.58 9.74 -14.75
N LEU A 210 -16.62 10.66 -14.60
CA LEU A 210 -15.53 10.87 -15.56
C LEU A 210 -14.73 9.58 -15.74
N HIS A 211 -14.38 8.92 -14.63
CA HIS A 211 -13.66 7.65 -14.67
C HIS A 211 -14.45 6.55 -15.37
N MET A 212 -15.76 6.49 -15.21
CA MET A 212 -16.59 5.46 -15.83
C MET A 212 -16.86 5.70 -17.32
N SER A 213 -16.87 6.95 -17.79
CA SER A 213 -17.36 7.32 -19.13
C SER A 213 -16.33 7.90 -20.11
N GLU A 214 -15.25 8.52 -19.63
CA GLU A 214 -14.36 9.34 -20.47
C GLU A 214 -13.09 8.64 -20.99
N SER A 215 -13.02 7.31 -20.87
CA SER A 215 -11.89 6.52 -21.37
C SER A 215 -12.33 5.17 -21.92
N TYR A 216 -11.49 4.55 -22.75
CA TYR A 216 -11.64 3.16 -23.15
C TYR A 216 -10.53 2.30 -22.57
N MET A 217 -10.87 1.04 -22.33
CA MET A 217 -9.94 0.04 -21.79
C MET A 217 -9.12 -0.58 -22.92
N ALA A 218 -7.84 -0.82 -22.68
CA ALA A 218 -6.94 -1.59 -23.52
C ALA A 218 -5.97 -2.38 -22.63
N PHE A 219 -5.37 -3.43 -23.18
CA PHE A 219 -4.42 -4.29 -22.48
C PHE A 219 -3.10 -4.28 -23.23
N CYS A 220 -1.99 -4.14 -22.50
CA CYS A 220 -0.67 -4.16 -23.07
C CYS A 220 0.22 -5.19 -22.39
N GLU A 221 1.19 -5.70 -23.13
CA GLU A 221 2.28 -6.51 -22.61
C GLU A 221 3.61 -6.07 -23.23
N PRO A 222 4.74 -6.18 -22.51
CA PRO A 222 6.03 -5.81 -23.08
C PRO A 222 6.40 -6.73 -24.23
N GLN A 223 6.91 -6.16 -25.33
CA GLN A 223 7.37 -6.91 -26.50
C GLN A 223 8.63 -7.72 -26.18
N SER A 224 9.56 -7.14 -25.42
CA SER A 224 10.79 -7.81 -24.97
C SER A 224 10.51 -8.67 -23.74
N SER A 225 11.01 -9.91 -23.72
CA SER A 225 10.90 -10.82 -22.56
C SER A 225 11.69 -10.34 -21.33
N GLY A 226 12.67 -9.45 -21.52
CA GLY A 226 13.47 -8.89 -20.43
C GLY A 226 12.84 -7.67 -19.73
N ASP A 227 11.74 -7.15 -20.26
CA ASP A 227 11.05 -5.97 -19.72
C ASP A 227 9.84 -6.39 -18.90
N GLU A 228 9.61 -5.72 -17.78
CA GLU A 228 8.49 -5.96 -16.88
C GLU A 228 7.92 -4.64 -16.35
N PHE A 229 6.61 -4.61 -16.09
CA PHE A 229 5.97 -3.54 -15.35
C PHE A 229 6.24 -3.67 -13.85
N ILE A 230 6.58 -2.56 -13.21
CA ILE A 230 6.72 -2.50 -11.75
C ILE A 230 5.36 -2.17 -11.11
N LEU A 231 5.25 -2.40 -9.79
CA LEU A 231 4.09 -2.01 -9.01
C LEU A 231 4.54 -1.13 -7.83
N THR A 232 3.74 -0.11 -7.52
CA THR A 232 3.99 0.85 -6.44
C THR A 232 2.80 0.90 -5.50
N ASP A 233 2.95 1.56 -4.34
CA ASP A 233 1.90 1.71 -3.33
C ASP A 233 0.57 2.26 -3.87
N ASN A 234 0.64 3.12 -4.88
CA ASN A 234 -0.47 3.75 -5.57
C ASN A 234 -0.73 3.15 -6.96
N GLY A 235 -0.35 1.89 -7.20
CA GLY A 235 -0.33 1.25 -8.52
C GLY A 235 -1.63 1.25 -9.34
N PHE A 236 -2.78 1.56 -8.73
CA PHE A 236 -4.09 1.71 -9.41
C PHE A 236 -4.60 3.17 -9.47
N GLY A 237 -3.87 4.10 -8.85
CA GLY A 237 -4.17 5.54 -8.84
C GLY A 237 -3.30 6.37 -9.79
N ILE A 238 -2.32 5.74 -10.45
CA ILE A 238 -1.36 6.44 -11.31
C ILE A 238 -1.97 6.77 -12.66
N PHE A 239 -1.74 8.00 -13.10
CA PHE A 239 -2.16 8.49 -14.41
C PHE A 239 -1.09 9.36 -15.07
N GLU A 240 -1.16 9.42 -16.39
CA GLU A 240 -0.41 10.34 -17.25
C GLU A 240 -1.33 11.47 -17.70
N GLY A 241 -0.81 12.70 -17.70
CA GLY A 241 -1.55 13.90 -18.07
C GLY A 241 -0.70 15.16 -17.87
N PRO A 242 -1.14 16.33 -18.34
CA PRO A 242 -0.42 17.58 -18.11
C PRO A 242 -0.31 17.88 -16.61
N ALA A 243 0.90 17.79 -16.09
CA ALA A 243 1.26 18.27 -14.76
C ALA A 243 2.11 19.54 -14.92
N VAL A 244 1.49 20.71 -14.84
CA VAL A 244 2.22 21.98 -14.68
C VAL A 244 2.17 22.30 -13.20
N TYR A 245 3.26 22.66 -12.53
CA TYR A 245 3.26 22.96 -11.08
C TYR A 245 3.00 24.43 -10.79
N ASP A 246 2.13 24.77 -9.83
CA ASP A 246 1.80 26.17 -9.51
C ASP A 246 2.94 26.85 -8.77
N THR A 247 3.86 27.43 -9.53
CA THR A 247 5.00 28.17 -8.98
C THR A 247 4.59 29.43 -8.24
N ALA A 248 3.37 29.96 -8.46
CA ALA A 248 2.89 31.17 -7.80
C ALA A 248 2.18 30.87 -6.47
N ASN A 249 1.57 29.68 -6.33
CA ASN A 249 0.91 29.21 -5.11
C ASN A 249 1.40 27.80 -4.71
N PRO A 250 2.63 27.65 -4.18
CA PRO A 250 3.21 26.34 -3.86
C PRO A 250 2.52 25.60 -2.70
N LYS A 251 1.53 26.22 -2.04
CA LYS A 251 0.74 25.61 -0.95
C LYS A 251 -0.64 25.11 -1.35
N SER A 252 -1.13 25.39 -2.56
CA SER A 252 -2.45 24.87 -2.97
C SER A 252 -2.36 23.36 -3.25
N THR A 253 -3.42 22.61 -2.98
CA THR A 253 -3.51 21.18 -3.31
C THR A 253 -4.67 20.96 -4.27
N GLY A 254 -4.54 20.01 -5.20
CA GLY A 254 -5.67 19.57 -6.03
C GLY A 254 -6.77 18.90 -5.19
N ASP A 255 -7.95 18.70 -5.78
CA ASP A 255 -9.12 18.10 -5.10
C ASP A 255 -8.87 16.65 -4.63
N ASP A 256 -7.91 15.96 -5.25
CA ASP A 256 -7.43 14.63 -4.86
C ASP A 256 -6.31 14.66 -3.81
N GLY A 257 -5.78 15.84 -3.46
CA GLY A 257 -4.71 16.03 -2.49
C GLY A 257 -3.30 16.01 -3.06
N SER A 258 -3.19 15.95 -4.38
CA SER A 258 -1.91 16.10 -5.05
C SER A 258 -1.35 17.53 -4.89
N PRO A 259 -0.01 17.70 -4.93
CA PRO A 259 0.63 19.01 -4.80
C PRO A 259 0.20 20.03 -5.88
N PRO A 260 0.48 21.33 -5.67
CA PRO A 260 -0.04 22.42 -6.48
C PRO A 260 0.32 22.26 -7.96
N ARG A 261 -0.69 22.06 -8.81
CA ARG A 261 -0.54 22.09 -10.27
C ARG A 261 -1.05 23.46 -10.79
N LEU A 262 -0.24 24.19 -11.56
CA LEU A 262 -0.38 25.60 -11.99
C LEU A 262 -1.75 25.86 -12.59
N GLY A 263 -2.54 26.71 -11.93
CA GLY A 263 -3.78 27.34 -12.41
C GLY A 263 -4.57 26.51 -13.41
N ASP A 264 -5.53 25.72 -12.94
CA ASP A 264 -6.49 24.91 -13.72
C ASP A 264 -6.22 24.84 -15.24
N PRO A 265 -5.20 24.10 -15.69
CA PRO A 265 -5.15 23.64 -17.05
C PRO A 265 -6.01 22.38 -17.07
N ARG A 266 -7.33 22.53 -16.85
CA ARG A 266 -8.41 21.53 -16.94
C ARG A 266 -7.89 20.11 -16.77
N TYR A 267 -7.82 19.66 -15.52
CA TYR A 267 -7.38 18.33 -15.11
C TYR A 267 -7.73 17.26 -16.17
N THR A 268 -6.72 16.67 -16.81
CA THR A 268 -6.92 15.70 -17.89
C THR A 268 -6.04 14.47 -17.66
N GLU A 269 -6.68 13.32 -17.46
CA GLU A 269 -6.01 12.03 -17.40
C GLU A 269 -5.98 11.42 -18.80
N PHE A 270 -4.85 11.52 -19.49
CA PHE A 270 -4.67 10.93 -20.80
C PHE A 270 -4.63 9.39 -20.73
N HIS A 271 -3.92 8.84 -19.76
CA HIS A 271 -3.84 7.40 -19.53
C HIS A 271 -3.90 7.11 -18.04
N LYS A 272 -4.77 6.20 -17.61
CA LYS A 272 -4.68 5.60 -16.26
C LYS A 272 -4.09 4.21 -16.37
N LEU A 273 -3.17 3.91 -15.47
CA LEU A 273 -2.33 2.73 -15.53
C LEU A 273 -2.70 1.78 -14.39
N ALA A 274 -2.83 0.50 -14.70
CA ALA A 274 -3.14 -0.54 -13.73
C ALA A 274 -2.37 -1.82 -14.06
N PRO A 275 -1.14 -1.98 -13.54
CA PRO A 275 -0.38 -3.22 -13.69
C PRO A 275 -1.14 -4.38 -13.06
N LEU A 276 -1.43 -5.41 -13.86
CA LEU A 276 -2.14 -6.62 -13.41
C LEU A 276 -1.16 -7.76 -13.11
N SER A 277 -0.03 -7.77 -13.82
CA SER A 277 1.11 -8.65 -13.60
C SER A 277 2.38 -7.97 -14.14
N PRO A 278 3.58 -8.52 -13.89
CA PRO A 278 4.82 -8.00 -14.46
C PRO A 278 4.80 -7.93 -16.00
N ARG A 279 3.93 -8.71 -16.65
CA ARG A 279 3.84 -8.79 -18.11
C ARG A 279 2.51 -8.33 -18.69
N LEU A 280 1.58 -7.83 -17.87
CA LEU A 280 0.26 -7.42 -18.33
C LEU A 280 -0.18 -6.16 -17.60
N ILE A 281 -0.52 -5.12 -18.35
CA ILE A 281 -1.07 -3.87 -17.83
C ILE A 281 -2.41 -3.57 -18.49
N LEU A 282 -3.35 -3.06 -17.68
CA LEU A 282 -4.59 -2.47 -18.16
C LEU A 282 -4.41 -0.95 -18.25
N VAL A 283 -4.75 -0.39 -19.40
CA VAL A 283 -4.68 1.05 -19.67
C VAL A 283 -6.08 1.58 -19.93
N LEU A 284 -6.47 2.62 -19.20
CA LEU A 284 -7.65 3.43 -19.54
C LEU A 284 -7.19 4.65 -20.32
N ARG A 285 -7.28 4.60 -21.65
CA ARG A 285 -6.92 5.72 -22.52
C ARG A 285 -8.09 6.67 -22.69
N SER A 286 -7.82 7.95 -22.46
CA SER A 286 -8.79 9.01 -22.62
C SER A 286 -9.39 9.03 -24.01
N ASN A 287 -10.70 9.30 -24.09
CA ASN A 287 -11.35 9.54 -25.36
C ASN A 287 -10.89 10.85 -26.04
N PHE A 288 -10.17 11.73 -25.32
CA PHE A 288 -9.52 12.91 -25.91
C PHE A 288 -8.40 12.55 -26.89
N LEU A 289 -7.76 11.38 -26.73
CA LEU A 289 -6.67 10.95 -27.61
C LEU A 289 -7.16 10.17 -28.85
N ARG A 290 -8.49 10.08 -29.06
CA ARG A 290 -9.07 9.44 -30.25
C ARG A 290 -9.01 10.36 -31.47
N ALA A 291 -8.86 9.74 -32.64
CA ALA A 291 -8.91 10.44 -33.92
C ALA A 291 -10.25 11.17 -34.16
N GLU A 292 -10.23 12.16 -35.04
CA GLU A 292 -11.44 12.86 -35.51
C GLU A 292 -12.45 11.89 -36.12
N PRO A 293 -13.77 12.07 -35.90
CA PRO A 293 -14.48 13.27 -35.38
C PRO A 293 -14.86 13.21 -33.88
N ILE A 294 -14.43 12.18 -33.15
CA ILE A 294 -14.88 11.93 -31.77
C ILE A 294 -14.43 13.05 -30.82
N TRP A 295 -13.18 13.51 -30.94
CA TRP A 295 -12.66 14.59 -30.09
C TRP A 295 -13.39 15.92 -30.34
N LYS A 296 -13.64 16.29 -31.61
CA LYS A 296 -14.35 17.54 -31.96
C LYS A 296 -15.75 17.57 -31.38
N ARG A 297 -16.47 16.44 -31.45
CA ARG A 297 -17.82 16.31 -30.87
C ARG A 297 -17.79 16.45 -29.35
N ARG A 298 -16.82 15.82 -28.68
CA ARG A 298 -16.68 15.93 -27.22
C ARG A 298 -16.27 17.33 -26.78
N LYS A 299 -15.29 17.96 -27.43
CA LYS A 299 -14.93 19.36 -27.17
C LYS A 299 -16.11 20.31 -27.31
N LYS A 300 -16.97 20.10 -28.31
CA LYS A 300 -18.17 20.92 -28.53
C LYS A 300 -19.24 20.71 -27.43
N ASN A 301 -19.45 19.47 -27.01
CA ASN A 301 -20.47 19.13 -26.00
C ASN A 301 -20.02 19.51 -24.58
N PHE A 302 -18.72 19.40 -24.31
CA PHE A 302 -18.11 19.67 -23.02
C PHE A 302 -17.30 20.96 -23.10
N GLY A 303 -17.91 22.08 -23.56
CA GLY A 303 -17.25 23.38 -23.81
C GLY A 303 -16.36 23.95 -22.68
N GLN A 304 -16.32 23.28 -21.53
CA GLN A 304 -15.44 23.49 -20.38
C GLN A 304 -14.18 22.61 -20.35
N PHE A 305 -13.90 21.71 -21.30
CA PHE A 305 -12.67 20.86 -21.34
C PHE A 305 -11.76 21.15 -22.55
N ASP A 306 -11.07 22.29 -22.52
CA ASP A 306 -9.95 22.61 -23.39
C ASP A 306 -8.73 22.01 -22.72
N ALA A 307 -8.44 20.73 -23.02
CA ALA A 307 -7.08 20.26 -22.84
C ALA A 307 -6.14 21.32 -23.42
N LYS A 308 -5.14 21.77 -22.64
CA LYS A 308 -4.26 22.88 -23.01
C LYS A 308 -3.82 22.72 -24.47
N PRO A 309 -4.02 23.72 -25.35
CA PRO A 309 -3.51 23.67 -26.70
C PRO A 309 -2.00 23.36 -26.67
N GLY A 310 -1.61 22.19 -27.18
CA GLY A 310 -0.22 21.73 -27.18
C GLY A 310 0.22 20.87 -25.98
N ALA A 311 -0.67 20.42 -25.09
CA ALA A 311 -0.32 19.37 -24.13
C ALA A 311 -0.07 18.05 -24.88
N ILE A 312 1.19 17.58 -24.85
CA ILE A 312 1.62 16.35 -25.52
C ILE A 312 1.58 15.23 -24.50
N SER A 313 0.82 14.17 -24.79
CA SER A 313 0.85 12.95 -23.98
C SER A 313 2.20 12.25 -24.16
N LEU A 314 2.83 11.84 -23.07
CA LEU A 314 4.07 11.05 -23.08
C LEU A 314 3.88 9.66 -23.70
N LEU A 315 2.64 9.18 -23.70
CA LEU A 315 2.23 7.86 -24.18
C LEU A 315 1.31 7.97 -25.41
N GLN A 316 1.39 9.09 -26.15
CA GLN A 316 0.58 9.34 -27.33
C GLN A 316 0.70 8.23 -28.39
N ASP A 317 1.90 7.67 -28.52
CA ASP A 317 2.29 6.67 -29.51
C ASP A 317 1.96 5.22 -29.07
N LEU A 318 1.32 5.02 -27.91
CA LEU A 318 0.87 3.69 -27.50
C LEU A 318 -0.02 3.07 -28.60
N PRO A 319 0.28 1.84 -29.06
CA PRO A 319 -0.37 1.21 -30.22
C PRO A 319 -1.76 0.64 -29.91
N ILE A 320 -2.50 1.23 -28.96
CA ILE A 320 -3.76 0.70 -28.44
C ILE A 320 -4.99 1.29 -29.13
N LYS A 321 -5.98 0.44 -29.41
CA LYS A 321 -7.27 0.82 -30.01
C LYS A 321 -8.44 0.46 -29.10
N PRO A 322 -9.60 1.13 -29.25
CA PRO A 322 -10.82 0.73 -28.56
C PRO A 322 -11.20 -0.73 -28.87
N PRO A 323 -11.82 -1.44 -27.92
CA PRO A 323 -12.31 -2.80 -28.17
C PRO A 323 -13.38 -2.80 -29.26
N LYS A 324 -13.44 -3.88 -30.03
CA LYS A 324 -14.56 -4.11 -30.96
C LYS A 324 -15.78 -4.54 -30.13
N VAL A 325 -16.95 -4.03 -30.47
CA VAL A 325 -18.18 -4.33 -29.72
C VAL A 325 -19.12 -5.13 -30.61
N HIS A 326 -19.60 -6.25 -30.08
CA HIS A 326 -20.75 -6.96 -30.62
C HIS A 326 -21.98 -6.58 -29.80
N TYR A 327 -22.94 -5.95 -30.48
CA TYR A 327 -24.21 -5.57 -29.88
C TYR A 327 -25.22 -6.69 -30.08
N TRP A 328 -25.85 -7.15 -29.00
CA TRP A 328 -26.92 -8.15 -29.11
C TRP A 328 -28.19 -7.57 -29.73
N LEU A 329 -28.43 -6.27 -29.53
CA LEU A 329 -29.54 -5.52 -30.10
C LEU A 329 -29.00 -4.42 -31.03
N PRO A 330 -28.58 -4.74 -32.26
CA PRO A 330 -27.92 -3.80 -33.16
C PRO A 330 -28.81 -2.62 -33.60
N GLY A 331 -30.13 -2.74 -33.47
CA GLY A 331 -31.13 -1.71 -33.81
C GLY A 331 -31.13 -1.31 -35.29
N GLU A 332 -32.25 -0.76 -35.78
CA GLU A 332 -32.35 -0.37 -37.20
C GLU A 332 -31.56 0.92 -37.53
N SER A 333 -31.38 1.82 -36.55
CA SER A 333 -30.68 3.10 -36.73
C SER A 333 -29.51 3.31 -35.77
N LYS A 334 -29.58 2.76 -34.55
CA LYS A 334 -28.52 2.75 -33.55
C LYS A 334 -28.62 1.48 -32.70
N PRO A 335 -27.48 0.90 -32.27
CA PRO A 335 -27.49 -0.21 -31.34
C PRO A 335 -28.06 0.22 -29.99
N VAL A 336 -28.94 -0.64 -29.44
CA VAL A 336 -29.38 -0.55 -28.06
C VAL A 336 -28.32 -1.22 -27.21
N HIS A 337 -27.78 -0.47 -26.24
CA HIS A 337 -26.75 -1.00 -25.37
C HIS A 337 -27.36 -1.94 -24.34
N THR A 338 -26.78 -3.12 -24.16
CA THR A 338 -27.16 -4.04 -23.09
C THR A 338 -25.93 -4.45 -22.26
N LEU A 339 -26.17 -4.99 -21.07
CA LEU A 339 -25.09 -5.45 -20.18
C LEU A 339 -24.39 -6.71 -20.68
N GLU A 340 -25.06 -7.43 -21.58
CA GLU A 340 -24.63 -8.67 -22.23
C GLU A 340 -23.78 -8.41 -23.48
N ASP A 341 -23.77 -7.17 -24.01
CA ASP A 341 -22.92 -6.79 -25.15
C ASP A 341 -21.48 -7.27 -24.92
N GLU A 342 -20.90 -7.89 -25.94
CA GLU A 342 -19.55 -8.44 -25.86
C GLU A 342 -18.52 -7.44 -26.39
N LEU A 343 -17.45 -7.26 -25.63
CA LEU A 343 -16.31 -6.43 -26.00
C LEU A 343 -15.10 -7.32 -26.26
N PHE A 344 -14.58 -7.26 -27.48
CA PHE A 344 -13.40 -8.00 -27.92
C PHE A 344 -12.15 -7.15 -27.79
N PHE A 345 -11.20 -7.66 -27.02
CA PHE A 345 -9.92 -7.03 -26.73
C PHE A 345 -8.78 -7.77 -27.43
N GLU A 346 -7.75 -7.00 -27.76
CA GLU A 346 -6.44 -7.46 -28.20
C GLU A 346 -5.42 -7.02 -27.14
N ILE A 347 -4.45 -7.89 -26.83
CA ILE A 347 -3.31 -7.60 -25.97
C ILE A 347 -2.21 -7.02 -26.87
N TYR A 348 -1.94 -5.73 -26.72
CA TYR A 348 -1.00 -5.01 -27.55
C TYR A 348 0.43 -5.16 -27.05
N LYS A 349 1.37 -5.47 -27.95
CA LYS A 349 2.80 -5.47 -27.66
C LYS A 349 3.30 -4.02 -27.60
N VAL A 350 3.89 -3.62 -26.47
CA VAL A 350 4.49 -2.30 -26.29
C VAL A 350 6.02 -2.39 -26.31
N LYS A 351 6.67 -1.37 -26.87
CA LYS A 351 8.13 -1.33 -26.99
C LYS A 351 8.79 -1.04 -25.65
N THR A 352 10.07 -1.38 -25.52
CA THR A 352 10.87 -1.12 -24.31
C THR A 352 10.83 0.34 -23.89
N GLU A 353 10.89 1.28 -24.84
CA GLU A 353 10.85 2.71 -24.53
C GLU A 353 9.51 3.10 -23.88
N GLN A 354 8.40 2.53 -24.34
CA GLN A 354 7.07 2.78 -23.78
C GLN A 354 6.93 2.15 -22.39
N VAL A 355 7.52 0.96 -22.17
CA VAL A 355 7.58 0.33 -20.85
C VAL A 355 8.36 1.20 -19.87
N HIS A 356 9.49 1.77 -20.30
CA HIS A 356 10.27 2.69 -19.47
C HIS A 356 9.51 3.98 -19.13
N VAL A 357 8.74 4.55 -20.07
CA VAL A 357 7.88 5.71 -19.77
C VAL A 357 6.78 5.32 -18.76
N ILE A 358 6.13 4.17 -18.94
CA ILE A 358 5.13 3.65 -18.01
C ILE A 358 5.75 3.47 -16.62
N ASN A 359 6.86 2.74 -16.51
CA ASN A 359 7.54 2.53 -15.23
C ASN A 359 8.08 3.85 -14.65
N GLY A 360 8.50 4.80 -15.49
CA GLY A 360 8.90 6.14 -15.08
C GLY A 360 7.78 6.93 -14.43
N LEU A 361 6.55 6.85 -14.96
CA LEU A 361 5.35 7.43 -14.33
C LEU A 361 5.06 6.76 -12.98
N MET A 362 5.17 5.43 -12.90
CA MET A 362 4.99 4.70 -11.64
C MET A 362 6.05 5.11 -10.61
N LEU A 363 7.31 5.23 -11.03
CA LEU A 363 8.41 5.70 -10.19
C LEU A 363 8.23 7.17 -9.80
N GLN A 364 7.71 8.04 -10.66
CA GLN A 364 7.51 9.45 -10.34
C GLN A 364 6.47 9.63 -9.23
N GLU A 365 5.35 8.92 -9.33
CA GLU A 365 4.21 9.06 -8.43
C GLU A 365 4.31 8.20 -7.17
N SER A 366 5.27 7.27 -7.06
CA SER A 366 5.44 6.46 -5.84
C SER A 366 6.00 7.26 -4.67
N ASP A 367 5.35 7.13 -3.52
CA ASP A 367 5.69 7.85 -2.28
C ASP A 367 6.13 6.92 -1.14
N ARG A 368 5.67 5.67 -1.12
CA ARG A 368 5.90 4.75 0.00
C ARG A 368 6.66 3.50 -0.39
N SER A 369 6.35 2.88 -1.52
CA SER A 369 7.02 1.63 -1.88
C SER A 369 7.08 1.30 -3.36
N ILE A 370 8.07 0.48 -3.71
CA ILE A 370 8.27 -0.07 -5.04
C ILE A 370 8.38 -1.59 -4.92
N THR A 371 7.69 -2.33 -5.78
CA THR A 371 7.78 -3.79 -5.88
C THR A 371 8.02 -4.23 -7.32
N TRP A 372 8.79 -5.32 -7.45
CA TRP A 372 9.19 -5.86 -8.75
C TRP A 372 9.52 -7.35 -8.66
N VAL A 373 9.68 -7.98 -9.83
CA VAL A 373 10.06 -9.38 -9.96
C VAL A 373 11.52 -9.49 -10.43
N SER A 374 11.82 -8.98 -11.62
CA SER A 374 13.17 -9.00 -12.20
C SER A 374 14.01 -7.78 -11.81
N ASP A 375 15.18 -8.04 -11.21
CA ASP A 375 16.14 -6.99 -10.87
C ASP A 375 16.66 -6.27 -12.12
N GLU A 376 16.90 -7.02 -13.19
CA GLU A 376 17.40 -6.46 -14.44
C GLU A 376 16.40 -5.46 -15.04
N SER A 377 15.10 -5.79 -15.02
CA SER A 377 14.03 -4.91 -15.50
C SER A 377 13.90 -3.65 -14.64
N LEU A 378 13.94 -3.81 -13.31
CA LEU A 378 13.91 -2.67 -12.38
C LEU A 378 15.10 -1.73 -12.63
N VAL A 379 16.32 -2.28 -12.70
CA VAL A 379 17.56 -1.50 -12.90
C VAL A 379 17.50 -0.71 -14.21
N LYS A 380 17.06 -1.34 -15.31
CA LYS A 380 16.83 -0.64 -16.60
C LYS A 380 15.82 0.49 -16.46
N SER A 381 14.71 0.22 -15.77
CA SER A 381 13.66 1.21 -15.52
C SER A 381 14.15 2.39 -14.67
N LEU A 382 14.94 2.13 -13.63
CA LEU A 382 15.54 3.16 -12.78
C LEU A 382 16.55 4.01 -13.54
N HIS A 383 17.43 3.41 -14.34
CA HIS A 383 18.34 4.15 -15.20
C HIS A 383 17.59 5.06 -16.18
N SER A 384 16.55 4.53 -16.82
CA SER A 384 15.72 5.32 -17.75
C SER A 384 15.03 6.47 -17.03
N PHE A 385 14.40 6.23 -15.88
CA PHE A 385 13.71 7.26 -15.08
C PHE A 385 14.67 8.35 -14.56
N LEU A 386 15.86 7.95 -14.09
CA LEU A 386 16.83 8.89 -13.53
C LEU A 386 17.50 9.74 -14.61
N GLY A 387 17.63 9.20 -15.83
CA GLY A 387 18.21 9.89 -16.99
C GLY A 387 17.22 10.65 -17.88
N ASP A 388 15.91 10.41 -17.76
CA ASP A 388 14.90 11.00 -18.64
C ASP A 388 14.50 12.43 -18.17
N PRO A 389 14.68 13.45 -19.03
CA PRO A 389 14.38 14.84 -18.70
C PRO A 389 12.90 15.12 -18.40
N ASN A 390 11.97 14.29 -18.88
CA ASN A 390 10.54 14.44 -18.61
C ASN A 390 10.20 14.20 -17.13
N PHE A 391 11.06 13.49 -16.39
CA PHE A 391 10.90 13.20 -14.97
C PHE A 391 11.85 14.02 -14.08
N ILE A 392 12.53 15.03 -14.62
CA ILE A 392 13.41 15.92 -13.85
C ILE A 392 12.62 17.13 -13.36
N ILE A 393 12.62 17.36 -12.05
CA ILE A 393 12.11 18.60 -11.47
C ILE A 393 13.13 19.71 -11.77
N GLY A 394 12.70 20.77 -12.46
CA GLY A 394 13.55 21.91 -12.80
C GLY A 394 14.21 22.53 -11.55
N MET A 395 15.48 22.93 -11.64
CA MET A 395 16.28 23.42 -10.50
C MET A 395 15.62 24.57 -9.72
N SER A 396 14.80 25.40 -10.38
CA SER A 396 14.09 26.51 -9.72
C SER A 396 13.00 26.05 -8.75
N LEU A 397 12.41 24.87 -8.95
CA LEU A 397 11.44 24.27 -8.04
C LEU A 397 12.13 23.53 -6.89
N ALA A 398 13.35 23.03 -7.13
CA ALA A 398 14.05 22.19 -6.18
C ALA A 398 14.49 22.89 -4.89
N VAL A 399 14.49 24.22 -4.86
CA VAL A 399 14.82 25.04 -3.68
C VAL A 399 13.62 25.33 -2.78
N LEU A 400 12.40 25.03 -3.26
CA LEU A 400 11.17 25.26 -2.49
C LEU A 400 10.94 24.12 -1.49
N PRO A 401 10.64 24.40 -0.20
CA PRO A 401 10.38 23.38 0.81
C PRO A 401 9.34 22.34 0.39
N GLU A 402 8.34 22.75 -0.37
CA GLU A 402 7.22 21.92 -0.85
C GLU A 402 7.67 20.84 -1.85
N PHE A 403 8.83 21.01 -2.49
CA PHE A 403 9.41 20.04 -3.43
C PHE A 403 10.52 19.19 -2.82
N MET A 404 10.91 19.45 -1.56
CA MET A 404 11.97 18.69 -0.88
C MET A 404 11.60 17.21 -0.71
N SER A 405 10.33 16.90 -0.50
CA SER A 405 9.83 15.52 -0.43
C SER A 405 10.04 14.77 -1.76
N PHE A 406 9.75 15.40 -2.89
CA PHE A 406 9.98 14.81 -4.22
C PHE A 406 11.46 14.53 -4.48
N ILE A 407 12.33 15.48 -4.11
CA ILE A 407 13.78 15.31 -4.24
C ILE A 407 14.26 14.16 -3.36
N ALA A 408 13.81 14.11 -2.11
CA ALA A 408 14.15 13.03 -1.19
C ALA A 408 13.71 11.66 -1.75
N LEU A 409 12.49 11.55 -2.28
CA LEU A 409 12.00 10.34 -2.93
C LEU A 409 12.84 9.96 -4.16
N ARG A 410 13.24 10.94 -4.98
CA ARG A 410 14.15 10.71 -6.11
C ARG A 410 15.52 10.21 -5.64
N PHE A 411 16.07 10.76 -4.56
CA PHE A 411 17.30 10.26 -3.96
C PHE A 411 17.15 8.84 -3.42
N GLN A 412 16.00 8.48 -2.85
CA GLN A 412 15.72 7.11 -2.42
C GLN A 412 15.67 6.13 -3.59
N LYS A 413 15.11 6.55 -4.74
CA LYS A 413 15.11 5.77 -5.99
C LYS A 413 16.52 5.62 -6.58
N ASN A 414 17.34 6.67 -6.50
CA ASN A 414 18.76 6.60 -6.85
C ASN A 414 19.57 5.71 -5.89
N ARG A 415 19.25 5.74 -4.60
CA ARG A 415 19.84 4.85 -3.60
C ARG A 415 19.51 3.41 -3.92
N LEU A 416 18.25 3.09 -4.25
CA LEU A 416 17.84 1.76 -4.69
C LEU A 416 18.70 1.29 -5.87
N LEU A 417 18.90 2.13 -6.89
CA LEU A 417 19.78 1.80 -8.02
C LEU A 417 21.22 1.51 -7.56
N SER A 418 21.78 2.33 -6.67
CA SER A 418 23.16 2.16 -6.17
C SER A 418 23.39 0.87 -5.38
N LEU A 419 22.33 0.17 -4.96
CA LEU A 419 22.44 -1.14 -4.31
C LEU A 419 22.96 -2.22 -5.27
N TRP A 420 22.84 -2.02 -6.59
CA TRP A 420 23.38 -2.95 -7.61
C TRP A 420 24.82 -2.65 -8.03
N ASP A 421 25.29 -1.41 -7.87
CA ASP A 421 26.69 -1.03 -8.15
C ASP A 421 27.67 -1.53 -7.08
N LYS A 422 27.14 -1.88 -5.90
CA LYS A 422 27.88 -2.54 -4.83
C LYS A 422 27.61 -4.03 -4.93
N PRO A 423 28.59 -4.91 -4.68
CA PRO A 423 28.36 -6.35 -4.65
C PRO A 423 27.41 -6.67 -3.48
N TYR A 424 26.12 -6.58 -3.76
CA TYR A 424 25.11 -7.33 -3.05
C TYR A 424 25.49 -8.79 -3.25
N PRO A 425 25.53 -9.62 -2.21
CA PRO A 425 25.65 -11.03 -2.44
C PRO A 425 24.38 -11.48 -3.12
N THR A 426 24.49 -11.68 -4.42
CA THR A 426 23.68 -12.62 -5.19
C THR A 426 24.00 -14.07 -4.80
N GLU A 427 24.77 -14.30 -3.71
CA GLU A 427 24.90 -15.58 -3.03
C GLU A 427 23.53 -16.05 -2.54
N GLY A 428 22.79 -16.73 -3.39
CA GLY A 428 21.49 -17.27 -2.99
C GLY A 428 20.60 -17.85 -4.07
N MET A 429 20.89 -17.73 -5.37
CA MET A 429 20.25 -18.62 -6.36
C MET A 429 20.86 -20.02 -6.28
N ARG A 430 20.65 -20.71 -5.15
CA ARG A 430 20.81 -22.17 -5.12
C ARG A 430 19.68 -22.79 -5.97
N PRO A 431 19.91 -23.94 -6.62
CA PRO A 431 18.85 -24.67 -7.31
C PRO A 431 17.62 -24.83 -6.41
N LEU A 432 16.42 -24.67 -6.98
CA LEU A 432 15.14 -24.72 -6.25
C LEU A 432 15.01 -25.99 -5.38
N GLU A 433 15.63 -27.09 -5.79
CA GLU A 433 15.66 -28.36 -5.07
C GLU A 433 16.52 -28.32 -3.79
N GLU A 434 17.69 -27.66 -3.82
CA GLU A 434 18.51 -27.46 -2.61
C GLU A 434 17.84 -26.50 -1.63
N PHE A 435 17.16 -25.49 -2.17
CA PHE A 435 16.34 -24.56 -1.39
C PHE A 435 15.15 -25.27 -0.73
N ASN A 436 14.45 -26.14 -1.45
CA ASN A 436 13.33 -26.92 -0.89
C ASN A 436 13.78 -27.88 0.21
N LYS A 437 14.94 -28.54 0.04
CA LYS A 437 15.52 -29.41 1.07
C LYS A 437 15.93 -28.63 2.32
N MET A 438 16.58 -27.47 2.14
CA MET A 438 16.92 -26.59 3.25
C MET A 438 15.66 -26.05 3.95
N ASN A 439 14.58 -25.81 3.21
CA ASN A 439 13.29 -25.37 3.76
C ASN A 439 12.61 -26.44 4.63
N GLU A 440 12.74 -27.73 4.29
CA GLU A 440 12.21 -28.84 5.10
C GLU A 440 12.94 -28.92 6.44
N ASP A 441 14.28 -28.97 6.43
CA ASP A 441 15.10 -29.07 7.65
C ASP A 441 14.94 -27.84 8.56
N MET A 442 14.76 -26.66 7.98
CA MET A 442 14.61 -25.42 8.72
C MET A 442 13.22 -25.25 9.36
N ARG A 443 12.14 -25.77 8.76
CA ARG A 443 10.77 -25.63 9.29
C ARG A 443 10.59 -26.35 10.62
N ASP A 444 11.27 -27.48 10.81
CA ASP A 444 11.18 -28.30 12.02
C ASP A 444 12.13 -27.83 13.13
N ASN A 445 13.02 -26.87 12.84
CA ASN A 445 13.94 -26.32 13.83
C ASN A 445 13.19 -25.43 14.84
N ARG A 446 13.13 -25.90 16.10
CA ARG A 446 12.47 -25.18 17.21
C ARG A 446 13.15 -23.86 17.54
N ASP A 447 14.45 -23.73 17.29
CA ASP A 447 15.23 -22.53 17.62
C ASP A 447 14.96 -21.37 16.65
N LEU A 448 14.35 -21.66 15.49
CA LEU A 448 13.94 -20.66 14.50
C LEU A 448 12.48 -20.22 14.64
N GLN A 449 11.72 -20.79 15.60
CA GLN A 449 10.33 -20.39 15.83
C GLN A 449 10.18 -18.88 16.14
N PRO A 450 11.03 -18.24 16.94
CA PRO A 450 11.00 -16.79 17.13
C PRO A 450 11.20 -16.02 15.81
N TYR A 451 12.15 -16.45 14.97
CA TYR A 451 12.38 -15.86 13.64
C TYR A 451 11.15 -15.98 12.73
N TYR A 452 10.49 -17.14 12.71
CA TYR A 452 9.24 -17.33 11.93
C TYR A 452 8.08 -16.48 12.46
N LYS A 453 7.97 -16.28 13.78
CA LYS A 453 6.94 -15.41 14.37
C LYS A 453 7.11 -13.97 13.92
N LEU A 454 8.35 -13.50 13.81
CA LEU A 454 8.72 -12.20 13.25
C LEU A 454 8.49 -12.10 11.73
N GLY A 455 7.83 -13.06 11.09
CA GLY A 455 7.57 -13.06 9.65
C GLY A 455 8.74 -13.52 8.81
N GLY A 456 9.79 -14.06 9.42
CA GLY A 456 10.82 -14.80 8.71
C GLY A 456 10.25 -16.05 8.03
N GLY A 457 10.92 -16.47 6.98
CA GLY A 457 10.69 -17.75 6.32
C GLY A 457 12.02 -18.38 5.94
N PRO A 458 12.07 -19.70 5.70
CA PRO A 458 13.25 -20.34 5.15
C PRO A 458 13.76 -19.64 3.88
N GLU A 459 12.83 -19.15 3.05
CA GLU A 459 13.11 -18.37 1.84
C GLU A 459 13.83 -17.04 2.07
N LEU A 460 13.65 -16.43 3.25
CA LEU A 460 14.27 -15.16 3.62
C LEU A 460 15.56 -15.36 4.43
N PHE A 461 15.80 -16.56 4.96
CA PHE A 461 16.84 -16.75 5.97
C PHE A 461 18.24 -16.44 5.45
N GLY A 462 18.57 -16.84 4.22
CA GLY A 462 19.87 -16.51 3.63
C GLY A 462 20.10 -15.00 3.52
N TYR A 463 19.08 -14.27 3.07
CA TYR A 463 19.09 -12.81 2.98
C TYR A 463 19.22 -12.16 4.36
N ASP A 464 18.35 -12.54 5.30
CA ASP A 464 18.30 -11.93 6.62
C ASP A 464 19.58 -12.24 7.42
N ASN A 465 20.13 -13.45 7.28
CA ASN A 465 21.42 -13.86 7.85
C ASN A 465 22.57 -13.02 7.30
N HIS A 466 22.57 -12.76 5.99
CA HIS A 466 23.57 -11.89 5.39
C HIS A 466 23.47 -10.44 5.92
N GLN A 467 22.27 -9.87 5.94
CA GLN A 467 22.04 -8.52 6.48
C GLN A 467 22.47 -8.44 7.95
N ALA A 468 22.14 -9.45 8.75
CA ALA A 468 22.59 -9.54 10.14
C ALA A 468 24.13 -9.52 10.27
N MET A 469 24.84 -10.25 9.41
CA MET A 469 26.30 -10.25 9.35
C MET A 469 26.87 -8.88 8.94
N LEU A 470 26.25 -8.18 8.00
CA LEU A 470 26.64 -6.81 7.66
C LEU A 470 26.47 -5.86 8.85
N LEU A 471 25.39 -6.00 9.61
CA LEU A 471 25.18 -5.22 10.84
C LEU A 471 26.25 -5.51 11.90
N ILE A 472 26.73 -6.75 12.02
CA ILE A 472 27.86 -7.10 12.91
C ILE A 472 29.14 -6.40 12.46
N ARG A 473 29.45 -6.44 11.16
CA ARG A 473 30.63 -5.78 10.59
C ARG A 473 30.55 -4.27 10.77
N PHE A 474 29.39 -3.66 10.49
CA PHE A 474 29.15 -2.24 10.71
C PHE A 474 29.34 -1.84 12.17
N ARG A 475 28.77 -2.61 13.10
CA ARG A 475 28.95 -2.37 14.54
C ARG A 475 30.41 -2.47 14.96
N SER A 476 31.14 -3.47 14.46
CA SER A 476 32.56 -3.65 14.75
C SER A 476 33.38 -2.47 14.21
N LEU A 477 33.14 -2.06 12.96
CA LEU A 477 33.75 -0.88 12.36
C LEU A 477 33.50 0.38 13.20
N VAL A 478 32.26 0.60 13.63
CA VAL A 478 31.90 1.73 14.49
C VAL A 478 32.67 1.66 15.82
N ALA A 479 32.74 0.49 16.46
CA ALA A 479 33.45 0.30 17.71
C ALA A 479 34.95 0.63 17.57
N ASP A 480 35.59 0.15 16.50
CA ASP A 480 37.01 0.35 16.21
C ASP A 480 37.35 1.84 15.98
N HIS A 481 36.40 2.62 15.43
CA HIS A 481 36.60 4.04 15.09
C HIS A 481 36.05 5.01 16.16
N SER A 482 35.41 4.52 17.22
CA SER A 482 34.80 5.34 18.28
C SER A 482 35.77 5.67 19.44
N VAL A 483 37.00 6.08 19.12
CA VAL A 483 38.12 6.25 20.08
C VAL A 483 37.97 7.50 20.99
N HIS A 484 36.99 8.37 20.76
CA HIS A 484 36.83 9.60 21.55
C HIS A 484 35.92 9.40 22.78
N GLY A 485 36.19 10.15 23.85
CA GLY A 485 35.75 9.94 25.24
C GLY A 485 34.25 9.65 25.49
N PRO A 486 33.87 9.38 26.76
CA PRO A 486 32.59 8.75 27.14
C PRO A 486 31.32 9.38 26.52
N SER A 487 31.32 10.70 26.32
CA SER A 487 30.19 11.43 25.74
C SER A 487 30.03 11.21 24.22
N TRP A 488 31.12 10.98 23.49
CA TRP A 488 31.10 10.71 22.05
C TRP A 488 30.66 9.28 21.76
N SER A 489 31.25 8.31 22.46
CA SER A 489 30.87 6.89 22.36
C SER A 489 29.36 6.68 22.59
N SER A 490 28.77 7.37 23.56
CA SER A 490 27.32 7.33 23.79
C SER A 490 26.49 7.89 22.62
N LYS A 491 26.92 9.01 21.99
CA LYS A 491 26.25 9.57 20.82
C LYS A 491 26.33 8.64 19.62
N VAL A 492 27.50 8.06 19.37
CA VAL A 492 27.71 7.12 18.28
C VAL A 492 26.88 5.85 18.48
N ASN A 493 26.89 5.27 19.68
CA ASN A 493 26.04 4.10 19.99
C ASN A 493 24.55 4.37 19.79
N ARG A 494 24.06 5.57 20.16
CA ARG A 494 22.67 5.97 19.89
C ARG A 494 22.39 6.07 18.40
N ALA A 495 23.28 6.67 17.62
CA ALA A 495 23.14 6.76 16.17
C ALA A 495 23.17 5.37 15.51
N THR A 496 24.06 4.49 15.96
CA THR A 496 24.17 3.10 15.50
C THR A 496 22.91 2.31 15.81
N ILE A 497 22.38 2.37 17.03
CA ILE A 497 21.12 1.69 17.38
C ILE A 497 19.96 2.25 16.57
N LYS A 498 19.88 3.58 16.41
CA LYS A 498 18.86 4.22 15.59
C LYS A 498 18.93 3.78 14.12
N PHE A 499 20.13 3.63 13.57
CA PHE A 499 20.33 3.10 12.23
C PHE A 499 19.94 1.64 12.14
N MET A 500 20.41 0.80 13.07
CA MET A 500 20.08 -0.62 13.07
C MET A 500 18.60 -0.87 13.29
N SER A 501 17.91 -0.03 14.06
CA SER A 501 16.46 -0.16 14.26
C SER A 501 15.65 0.08 12.99
N THR A 502 16.23 0.64 11.92
CA THR A 502 15.53 0.73 10.64
C THR A 502 15.44 -0.60 9.90
N PHE A 503 16.13 -1.65 10.35
CA PHE A 503 16.05 -2.98 9.74
C PHE A 503 14.89 -3.78 10.32
N HIS A 504 14.36 -4.72 9.53
CA HIS A 504 13.26 -5.56 9.96
C HIS A 504 13.61 -6.36 11.24
N PRO A 505 12.69 -6.51 12.22
CA PRO A 505 12.94 -7.19 13.49
C PRO A 505 13.56 -8.58 13.36
N ARG A 506 13.21 -9.34 12.32
CA ARG A 506 13.78 -10.67 12.05
C ARG A 506 15.28 -10.64 11.69
N ILE A 507 15.74 -9.60 10.98
CA ILE A 507 17.16 -9.35 10.70
C ILE A 507 17.87 -8.97 12.00
N ILE A 508 17.23 -8.14 12.81
CA ILE A 508 17.77 -7.69 14.09
C ILE A 508 17.86 -8.83 15.10
N TRP A 509 16.88 -9.73 15.10
CA TRP A 509 16.92 -10.96 15.87
C TRP A 509 18.14 -11.79 15.49
N LEU A 510 18.34 -12.08 14.19
CA LEU A 510 19.53 -12.82 13.72
C LEU A 510 20.84 -12.10 14.10
N HIS A 511 20.87 -10.77 13.95
CA HIS A 511 22.03 -9.95 14.34
C HIS A 511 22.37 -10.13 15.82
N VAL A 512 21.39 -10.01 16.71
CA VAL A 512 21.57 -10.18 18.16
C VAL A 512 22.07 -11.58 18.48
N ARG A 513 21.51 -12.61 17.84
CA ARG A 513 21.86 -14.01 18.05
C ARG A 513 23.32 -14.28 17.67
N MET A 514 23.73 -13.85 16.49
CA MET A 514 25.13 -13.94 16.05
C MET A 514 26.08 -13.09 16.90
N TRP A 515 25.61 -11.95 17.39
CA TRP A 515 26.38 -11.11 18.28
C TRP A 515 26.61 -11.79 19.63
N LYS A 516 25.64 -12.53 20.18
CA LYS A 516 25.85 -13.36 21.37
C LYS A 516 26.91 -14.43 21.16
N VAL A 517 26.89 -15.11 20.02
CA VAL A 517 27.95 -16.07 19.63
C VAL A 517 29.31 -15.38 19.64
N THR A 518 29.42 -14.23 18.96
CA THR A 518 30.66 -13.45 18.88
C THR A 518 31.14 -12.99 20.27
N ALA A 519 30.23 -12.49 21.10
CA ALA A 519 30.53 -12.05 22.47
C ALA A 519 30.99 -13.21 23.35
N ASN A 520 30.36 -14.38 23.24
CA ASN A 520 30.75 -15.59 23.96
C ASN A 520 32.15 -16.09 23.54
N ARG A 521 32.45 -16.06 22.24
CA ARG A 521 33.78 -16.42 21.72
C ARG A 521 34.86 -15.48 22.24
N ASN A 522 34.62 -14.17 22.18
CA ASN A 522 35.51 -13.16 22.76
C ASN A 522 35.72 -13.38 24.26
N ARG A 523 34.66 -13.73 25.00
CA ARG A 523 34.74 -14.07 26.43
C ARG A 523 35.63 -15.29 26.71
N ARG A 524 35.62 -16.28 25.82
CA ARG A 524 36.47 -17.49 25.91
C ARG A 524 37.89 -17.28 25.39
N GLY A 525 38.23 -16.08 24.93
CA GLY A 525 39.53 -15.79 24.30
C GLY A 525 39.68 -16.41 22.89
N LEU A 526 38.57 -16.74 22.24
CA LEU A 526 38.52 -17.40 20.92
C LEU A 526 38.18 -16.43 19.77
N GLY A 527 38.32 -15.12 20.00
CA GLY A 527 37.94 -14.09 19.01
C GLY A 527 38.63 -14.27 17.65
N ASP A 528 39.90 -14.64 17.67
CA ASP A 528 40.73 -14.83 16.46
C ASP A 528 40.73 -16.28 15.92
N SER A 529 40.07 -17.20 16.62
CA SER A 529 39.99 -18.61 16.18
C SER A 529 38.90 -18.80 15.11
N PRO A 530 38.92 -19.89 14.32
CA PRO A 530 37.79 -20.28 13.47
C PRO A 530 36.54 -20.59 14.30
N VAL A 531 35.35 -20.27 13.78
CA VAL A 531 34.06 -20.60 14.42
C VAL A 531 33.84 -22.12 14.34
N THR A 532 33.44 -22.74 15.45
CA THR A 532 33.11 -24.17 15.54
C THR A 532 31.61 -24.37 15.77
N GLU A 533 31.07 -25.57 15.50
CA GLU A 533 29.64 -25.87 15.78
C GLU A 533 29.29 -25.64 17.26
N ALA A 534 30.18 -26.00 18.18
CA ALA A 534 30.00 -25.78 19.62
C ALA A 534 29.88 -24.30 20.01
N ASP A 535 30.32 -23.36 19.17
CA ASP A 535 30.12 -21.93 19.43
C ASP A 535 28.66 -21.50 19.24
N TYR A 536 27.88 -22.27 18.46
CA TYR A 536 26.47 -22.03 18.21
C TYR A 536 25.56 -22.64 19.29
N ASP A 537 26.07 -23.46 20.22
CA ASP A 537 25.28 -24.04 21.31
C ASP A 537 24.57 -22.97 22.16
N ILE A 538 25.18 -21.78 22.30
CA ILE A 538 24.57 -20.63 23.00
C ILE A 538 23.27 -20.15 22.36
N LEU A 539 23.03 -20.47 21.08
CA LEU A 539 21.77 -20.18 20.41
C LEU A 539 20.64 -21.07 20.97
N THR A 540 20.92 -22.27 21.49
CA THR A 540 19.84 -23.07 22.08
C THR A 540 19.24 -22.45 23.35
N GLU A 541 19.95 -21.48 23.97
CA GLU A 541 19.47 -20.77 25.15
C GLU A 541 18.51 -19.62 24.75
N PRO A 542 17.30 -19.54 25.34
CA PRO A 542 16.36 -18.47 25.07
C PRO A 542 16.87 -17.12 25.61
N GLY A 543 16.76 -16.07 24.81
CA GLY A 543 17.15 -14.70 25.14
C GLY A 543 15.99 -13.71 25.23
N SER A 544 16.29 -12.46 25.61
CA SER A 544 15.29 -11.38 25.58
C SER A 544 14.72 -11.12 24.20
N GLU A 545 15.53 -11.31 23.15
CA GLU A 545 15.09 -11.21 21.76
C GLU A 545 14.03 -12.26 21.40
N ASP A 546 14.11 -13.46 21.99
CA ASP A 546 13.13 -14.51 21.80
C ASP A 546 11.83 -14.19 22.54
N LEU A 547 11.91 -13.59 23.73
CA LEU A 547 10.73 -13.11 24.45
C LEU A 547 9.99 -12.04 23.64
N ILE A 548 10.71 -11.06 23.10
CA ILE A 548 10.13 -9.99 22.26
C ILE A 548 9.49 -10.57 20.99
N ALA A 549 10.20 -11.47 20.30
CA ALA A 549 9.70 -12.15 19.11
C ALA A 549 8.48 -13.04 19.40
N ASN A 550 8.42 -13.64 20.58
CA ASN A 550 7.27 -14.44 21.00
C ASN A 550 6.07 -13.57 21.40
N CYS A 551 6.29 -12.34 21.86
CA CYS A 551 5.23 -11.38 22.17
C CYS A 551 4.62 -10.71 20.92
N SER A 552 5.34 -10.64 19.80
CA SER A 552 4.86 -9.95 18.58
C SER A 552 3.83 -10.74 17.76
N ARG A 553 3.37 -11.89 18.26
CA ARG A 553 2.39 -12.74 17.58
C ARG A 553 1.75 -13.77 18.52
N SER A 554 1.25 -13.32 19.67
CA SER A 554 0.37 -14.15 20.48
C SER A 554 -0.91 -14.42 19.70
N SER A 555 -0.98 -15.57 19.03
CA SER A 555 -2.19 -16.08 18.39
C SER A 555 -3.38 -15.96 19.34
N LEU A 556 -4.44 -15.24 18.93
CA LEU A 556 -5.80 -15.34 19.47
C LEU A 556 -6.10 -16.82 19.74
N HIS A 557 -6.01 -17.33 20.97
CA HIS A 557 -6.57 -18.61 21.45
C HIS A 557 -6.34 -18.79 22.97
N SER A 558 -6.48 -17.73 23.77
CA SER A 558 -6.60 -17.87 25.23
C SER A 558 -7.49 -16.78 25.81
N SER A 559 -8.57 -17.18 26.46
CA SER A 559 -9.67 -16.31 26.90
C SER A 559 -9.34 -15.46 28.15
N ASN A 560 -8.10 -15.43 28.64
CA ASN A 560 -7.73 -14.70 29.85
C ASN A 560 -6.28 -14.17 29.80
N LYS A 561 -6.05 -13.00 29.17
CA LYS A 561 -4.88 -12.14 29.42
C LYS A 561 -5.07 -10.76 28.79
N LEU A 562 -5.67 -9.82 29.52
CA LEU A 562 -6.17 -8.55 28.97
C LEU A 562 -5.18 -7.37 29.04
N ILE A 563 -3.95 -7.56 29.55
CA ILE A 563 -3.02 -6.43 29.83
C ILE A 563 -1.63 -6.59 29.20
N ASP A 564 -1.14 -7.82 28.94
CA ASP A 564 0.19 -8.03 28.33
C ASP A 564 0.16 -8.05 26.78
N ASP A 565 -0.98 -8.40 26.17
CA ASP A 565 -1.09 -8.57 24.71
C ASP A 565 -1.40 -7.25 23.96
N LEU A 566 -1.70 -6.15 24.66
CA LEU A 566 -2.16 -4.91 24.02
C LEU A 566 -1.04 -4.00 23.50
N VAL A 567 0.23 -4.26 23.83
CA VAL A 567 1.32 -3.30 23.59
C VAL A 567 2.26 -3.70 22.45
N VAL A 568 2.48 -5.00 22.19
CA VAL A 568 3.56 -5.43 21.27
C VAL A 568 3.08 -5.66 19.84
N ASP A 569 1.84 -6.09 19.63
CA ASP A 569 1.27 -6.34 18.29
C ASP A 569 1.05 -5.05 17.46
N PHE A 570 1.13 -3.88 18.10
CA PHE A 570 0.94 -2.56 17.47
C PHE A 570 2.22 -1.73 17.34
N LEU A 571 3.37 -2.25 17.78
CA LEU A 571 4.62 -1.52 17.62
C LEU A 571 5.02 -1.52 16.14
N HIS A 572 5.27 -0.32 15.63
CA HIS A 572 5.95 -0.17 14.34
C HIS A 572 7.27 -0.96 14.38
N PHE A 573 7.67 -1.55 13.25
CA PHE A 573 8.75 -2.55 13.25
C PHE A 573 10.07 -1.96 13.75
N ASP A 574 10.30 -0.67 13.55
CA ASP A 574 11.49 0.03 14.02
C ASP A 574 11.56 0.11 15.56
N LEU A 575 10.43 0.32 16.22
CA LEU A 575 10.29 0.27 17.68
C LEU A 575 10.55 -1.14 18.20
N LEU A 576 10.04 -2.17 17.51
CA LEU A 576 10.27 -3.56 17.87
C LEU A 576 11.75 -3.94 17.74
N SER A 577 12.38 -3.57 16.62
CA SER A 577 13.82 -3.73 16.38
C SER A 577 14.66 -3.00 17.42
N ARG A 578 14.29 -1.77 17.74
CA ARG A 578 14.97 -0.97 18.77
C ARG A 578 14.86 -1.61 20.14
N LEU A 579 13.65 -2.04 20.53
CA LEU A 579 13.41 -2.70 21.80
C LEU A 579 14.30 -3.95 21.92
N MET A 580 14.36 -4.75 20.85
CA MET A 580 15.17 -5.96 20.78
C MET A 580 16.68 -5.68 20.94
N LEU A 581 17.20 -4.65 20.28
CA LEU A 581 18.60 -4.23 20.44
C LEU A 581 18.89 -3.78 21.87
N GLU A 582 18.03 -2.95 22.44
CA GLU A 582 18.23 -2.36 23.76
C GLU A 582 18.14 -3.39 24.88
N THR A 583 17.16 -4.30 24.86
CA THR A 583 17.01 -5.35 25.88
C THR A 583 18.16 -6.36 25.80
N SER A 584 18.52 -6.78 24.59
CA SER A 584 19.57 -7.79 24.40
C SER A 584 20.93 -7.25 24.80
N LEU A 585 21.21 -5.98 24.50
CA LEU A 585 22.43 -5.30 24.94
C LEU A 585 22.49 -5.16 26.47
N LYS A 586 21.36 -4.85 27.12
CA LYS A 586 21.28 -4.81 28.59
C LYS A 586 21.57 -6.18 29.19
N ASP A 587 20.97 -7.24 28.66
CA ASP A 587 21.19 -8.61 29.15
C ASP A 587 22.65 -9.06 28.99
N MET A 588 23.26 -8.79 27.84
CA MET A 588 24.69 -9.06 27.62
C MET A 588 25.59 -8.29 28.59
N HIS A 589 25.27 -7.02 28.85
CA HIS A 589 26.00 -6.24 29.85
C HIS A 589 25.82 -6.81 31.26
N ARG A 590 24.59 -7.13 31.67
CA ARG A 590 24.29 -7.72 32.98
C ARG A 590 25.08 -9.00 33.20
N LEU A 591 25.10 -9.90 32.21
CA LEU A 591 25.85 -11.14 32.25
C LEU A 591 27.35 -10.88 32.45
N HIS A 592 27.95 -10.02 31.62
CA HIS A 592 29.37 -9.67 31.73
C HIS A 592 29.72 -9.05 33.10
N CYS A 593 28.86 -8.18 33.64
CA CYS A 593 29.07 -7.59 34.96
C CYS A 593 29.03 -8.63 36.07
N ARG A 594 28.02 -9.50 36.03
CA ARG A 594 27.83 -10.56 37.01
C ARG A 594 29.04 -11.47 37.06
N GLU A 595 29.52 -11.94 35.91
CA GLU A 595 30.67 -12.83 35.82
C GLU A 595 31.95 -12.18 36.34
N ARG A 596 32.20 -10.92 35.97
CA ARG A 596 33.36 -10.17 36.47
C ARG A 596 33.34 -10.00 37.99
N LEU A 597 32.17 -9.72 38.57
CA LEU A 597 32.02 -9.55 40.02
C LEU A 597 32.09 -10.90 40.75
N ILE A 598 31.56 -11.98 40.18
CA ILE A 598 31.74 -13.34 40.71
C ILE A 598 33.22 -13.72 40.72
N ALA A 599 33.96 -13.43 39.64
CA ALA A 599 35.40 -13.66 39.57
C ALA A 599 36.17 -12.85 40.63
N GLN A 600 35.66 -11.67 41.00
CA GLN A 600 36.17 -10.84 42.10
C GLN A 600 35.68 -11.26 43.49
N ARG A 601 34.93 -12.37 43.59
CA ARG A 601 34.30 -12.88 44.83
C ARG A 601 33.38 -11.85 45.51
N ALA A 602 32.75 -10.97 44.73
CA ALA A 602 31.76 -10.04 45.24
C ALA A 602 30.55 -10.79 45.80
N SER A 603 29.97 -10.26 46.89
CA SER A 603 28.74 -10.76 47.47
C SER A 603 27.56 -10.58 46.52
N ARG A 604 26.50 -11.37 46.72
CA ARG A 604 25.26 -11.26 45.95
C ARG A 604 24.68 -9.84 45.95
N LYS A 605 24.74 -9.16 47.10
CA LYS A 605 24.23 -7.77 47.26
C LYS A 605 25.06 -6.77 46.45
N GLU A 606 26.37 -6.93 46.40
CA GLU A 606 27.27 -6.10 45.58
C GLU A 606 27.03 -6.32 44.09
N ILE A 607 26.81 -7.58 43.68
CA ILE A 607 26.43 -7.93 42.31
C ILE A 607 25.13 -7.24 41.90
N GLU A 608 24.08 -7.38 42.71
CA GLU A 608 22.75 -6.79 42.43
C GLU A 608 22.83 -5.25 42.37
N THR A 609 23.53 -4.63 43.32
CA THR A 609 23.71 -3.16 43.36
C THR A 609 24.50 -2.64 42.16
N SER A 610 25.58 -3.34 41.77
CA SER A 610 26.40 -2.92 40.62
C SER A 610 25.69 -3.13 39.29
N ILE A 611 24.86 -4.16 39.17
CA ILE A 611 24.01 -4.37 37.98
C ILE A 611 22.99 -3.23 37.87
N MET A 612 22.29 -2.90 38.96
CA MET A 612 21.31 -1.81 38.98
C MET A 612 21.94 -0.47 38.57
N TYR A 613 23.11 -0.13 39.11
CA TYR A 613 23.81 1.11 38.75
C TYR A 613 24.19 1.15 37.26
N ARG A 614 24.65 0.02 36.70
CA ARG A 614 24.99 -0.07 35.27
C ARG A 614 23.76 -0.01 34.37
N ASP A 615 22.64 -0.59 34.78
CA ASP A 615 21.38 -0.47 34.06
C ASP A 615 20.93 1.00 34.00
N MET A 616 21.05 1.75 35.10
CA MET A 616 20.77 3.19 35.13
C MET A 616 21.69 3.97 34.18
N CYS A 617 23.00 3.65 34.17
CA CYS A 617 23.94 4.28 33.23
C CYS A 617 23.64 3.93 31.77
N LEU A 618 23.27 2.68 31.46
CA LEU A 618 22.89 2.26 30.11
C LEU A 618 21.62 2.99 29.67
N MET A 619 20.61 3.11 30.54
CA MET A 619 19.39 3.87 30.26
C MET A 619 19.66 5.35 29.95
N ASP A 620 20.61 5.96 30.65
CA ASP A 620 21.04 7.34 30.35
C ASP A 620 21.77 7.44 29.00
N GLN A 621 22.54 6.41 28.64
CA GLN A 621 23.24 6.34 27.34
C GLN A 621 22.27 6.13 26.16
N PHE A 622 21.17 5.38 26.32
CA PHE A 622 20.21 5.11 25.23
C PHE A 622 19.06 6.11 25.13
N GLY A 623 19.01 7.08 26.04
CA GLY A 623 17.97 8.10 26.11
C GLY A 623 16.76 7.60 26.90
N LYS A 624 16.31 8.39 27.87
CA LYS A 624 15.05 8.13 28.58
C LYS A 624 13.93 7.99 27.54
N LEU A 625 13.11 6.94 27.65
CA LEU A 625 11.75 6.97 27.12
C LEU A 625 11.02 8.09 27.87
N SER A 626 11.19 9.33 27.44
CA SER A 626 10.35 10.43 27.91
C SER A 626 8.95 10.13 27.41
N PRO A 627 7.94 9.98 28.28
CA PRO A 627 6.58 10.19 27.83
C PRO A 627 6.57 11.60 27.26
N THR A 628 6.14 11.76 26.01
CA THR A 628 5.81 13.08 25.49
C THR A 628 4.85 13.72 26.47
N SER A 629 5.31 14.80 27.12
CA SER A 629 4.62 15.49 28.18
C SER A 629 3.47 16.31 27.62
N HIS A 630 2.40 15.68 27.13
CA HIS A 630 1.15 16.33 26.69
C HIS A 630 -0.05 15.37 26.85
N SER A 631 -0.31 14.82 28.04
CA SER A 631 -1.65 14.26 28.38
C SER A 631 -1.87 13.87 29.85
N ALA A 632 -1.07 14.33 30.81
CA ALA A 632 -1.27 14.01 32.23
C ALA A 632 -1.78 15.22 33.04
N HIS A 633 -2.91 15.79 32.63
CA HIS A 633 -3.73 16.62 33.50
C HIS A 633 -5.22 16.35 33.24
N LYS A 634 -5.77 15.40 33.99
CA LYS A 634 -7.11 15.36 34.58
C LYS A 634 -7.45 13.92 34.91
N LEU A 635 -7.31 13.56 36.19
CA LEU A 635 -8.17 12.62 36.91
C LEU A 635 -7.76 12.65 38.38
N THR A 636 -8.25 13.69 39.06
CA THR A 636 -8.51 13.70 40.49
C THR A 636 -9.96 14.14 40.65
N TYR A 637 -10.85 13.16 40.71
CA TYR A 637 -11.93 12.98 41.70
C TYR A 637 -12.68 11.69 41.37
#